data_AF-A0AAV8C9J8-F1
#
_entry.id   AF-A0AAV8C9J8-F1
#
_cell.length_a   1.000
_cell.length_b   1.000
_cell.length_c   1.000
_cell.angle_alpha   90.00
_cell.angle_beta   90.00
_cell.angle_gamma   90.00
#
_symmetry.space_group_name_H-M   'P 1'
#
loop_
_entity.id
_entity.type
_entity.pdbx_description
1 polymer ?
#
loop_
_entity_poly.entity_id
_entity_poly.type
_entity_poly.pdbx_seq_one_letter_code
_entity_poly.pdbx_strand_id
1 'polypeptide(L)'
;MRAQTKRERKREDFETRTNSKRAPLNLSHSSPLLLTPVLSISQQMGGAEKAKEMKYVLVTGGVVSGLGKGVTASSIGVVLKACGLRVTSIKIDPYLNTDAGTMSPFEHGEVFVLDDGGEVDLDLGNYERFLDVKLTKDNNITTGKIYQHVINKERRGDYLGKTVQVVPHITDAIQEWIERVAKIPVDGEEGEPDVCVIELGGTIGDIESRPFIEALSQFSYRVGERNFCLVHVSLVPVLNVVGEQKTKPTQHSVQRLRALGFTPSILACRSSKPLEDNVKEKLSKFCHVPIDNIISLFDVSNIWQIPILLKEQKVHEAILKRLKPSSISSEPALEEWKKRAEICDNLQESVRIAMVGKYTGLSDSYLSVLKALLHASIACERKLIIEWVPAPDLEEKTKTEQPDLHEKAWNLLKGADGILVPGGFGDRGVEGKILAAKYARENNIPFLGICLGMQIAVIEVARSVLHLEDANSTEFDAKTSHPCIIFMPEGSKTHMGGTMRLGSRRTIFEELDCLTAKLYGGVSFVDERHRHRYEVNPDMIVELEKAGLAFVGKDETGKRMEILELRTHPYFVGVQFHPEYKSRPGKPSAPFLGLIAASSGQLDTILHKLTQENQSIANKATSNNMSISKPSGYYNPYMHTNGNGLLKDGSMTPKGNGIHLKGEAAGLA
;
A
#
# COMPACT_ATOMS: atom_id res chain seq x y z
N MET A 1 -72.38 -24.70 21.28
CA MET A 1 -72.60 -26.12 20.88
C MET A 1 -71.27 -26.66 20.39
N ARG A 2 -70.64 -27.52 21.20
CA ARG A 2 -70.41 -28.96 20.92
C ARG A 2 -69.50 -29.18 19.70
N ALA A 3 -68.34 -29.82 19.75
CA ALA A 3 -67.58 -30.57 20.75
C ALA A 3 -66.19 -30.79 20.06
N GLN A 4 -64.99 -30.61 20.62
CA GLN A 4 -64.42 -31.13 21.87
C GLN A 4 -64.70 -32.63 22.06
N THR A 5 -63.86 -33.50 21.47
CA THR A 5 -63.38 -34.77 22.07
C THR A 5 -62.70 -35.63 20.99
N LYS A 6 -61.36 -35.68 21.02
CA LYS A 6 -60.50 -36.87 20.76
C LYS A 6 -59.01 -36.50 20.89
N ARG A 7 -58.69 -35.77 21.96
CA ARG A 7 -57.48 -36.05 22.76
C ARG A 7 -57.95 -37.03 23.84
N GLU A 8 -57.09 -37.97 24.23
CA GLU A 8 -57.32 -39.13 25.13
C GLU A 8 -57.58 -40.45 24.36
N ARG A 9 -56.47 -41.12 24.00
CA ARG A 9 -56.30 -42.60 23.85
C ARG A 9 -54.94 -42.94 23.21
N LYS A 10 -53.86 -42.29 23.65
CA LYS A 10 -52.45 -42.69 23.41
C LYS A 10 -51.54 -42.27 24.57
N ARG A 11 -52.08 -42.30 25.79
CA ARG A 11 -51.39 -42.12 27.07
C ARG A 11 -52.00 -43.15 28.01
N GLU A 12 -51.65 -44.40 27.81
CA GLU A 12 -51.93 -45.57 28.65
C GLU A 12 -51.56 -46.77 27.79
N ASP A 13 -50.30 -47.18 27.90
CA ASP A 13 -49.77 -48.53 27.57
C ASP A 13 -48.25 -48.46 27.64
N PHE A 14 -47.70 -48.05 28.79
CA PHE A 14 -46.32 -48.37 29.15
C PHE A 14 -46.10 -48.26 30.67
N GLU A 15 -46.99 -48.87 31.45
CA GLU A 15 -46.72 -49.26 32.84
C GLU A 15 -47.32 -50.63 33.08
N THR A 16 -46.48 -51.66 33.21
CA THR A 16 -46.55 -52.73 34.24
C THR A 16 -45.63 -53.91 33.90
N ARG A 17 -44.49 -53.96 34.59
CA ARG A 17 -43.79 -55.16 35.13
C ARG A 17 -42.51 -54.67 35.84
N THR A 18 -42.60 -54.39 37.14
CA THR A 18 -42.11 -55.26 38.26
C THR A 18 -40.59 -55.50 38.23
N ASN A 19 -39.78 -55.35 39.28
CA ASN A 19 -39.95 -54.93 40.67
C ASN A 19 -38.54 -54.91 41.34
N SER A 20 -38.40 -54.22 42.48
CA SER A 20 -37.34 -54.33 43.52
C SER A 20 -35.98 -53.65 43.24
N LYS A 21 -35.34 -52.86 44.12
CA LYS A 21 -35.42 -52.65 45.57
C LYS A 21 -35.13 -51.17 45.95
N ARG A 22 -35.79 -50.68 47.01
CA ARG A 22 -35.61 -49.39 47.73
C ARG A 22 -34.77 -49.64 49.02
N ALA A 23 -33.77 -48.81 49.35
CA ALA A 23 -33.74 -47.75 50.41
C ALA A 23 -32.83 -48.13 51.61
N PRO A 24 -32.44 -47.24 52.58
CA PRO A 24 -32.41 -45.76 52.63
C PRO A 24 -31.13 -45.12 53.30
N LEU A 25 -31.16 -43.78 53.37
CA LEU A 25 -30.42 -42.77 54.17
C LEU A 25 -29.68 -43.17 55.46
N ASN A 26 -28.63 -42.40 55.80
CA ASN A 26 -28.42 -41.88 57.16
C ASN A 26 -27.64 -40.54 57.22
N LEU A 27 -28.06 -39.70 58.16
CA LEU A 27 -27.54 -38.38 58.54
C LEU A 27 -26.62 -38.46 59.76
N SER A 28 -25.82 -37.40 59.94
CA SER A 28 -25.18 -36.90 61.19
C SER A 28 -23.81 -37.46 61.63
N HIS A 29 -22.79 -36.59 61.63
CA HIS A 29 -22.16 -36.09 62.85
C HIS A 29 -21.26 -34.86 62.58
N SER A 30 -21.02 -34.12 63.65
CA SER A 30 -20.69 -32.70 63.80
C SER A 30 -19.23 -32.43 64.22
N SER A 31 -18.61 -31.41 63.59
CA SER A 31 -17.65 -30.40 64.13
C SER A 31 -16.27 -30.86 64.67
N PRO A 32 -15.24 -29.97 64.86
CA PRO A 32 -15.18 -28.52 64.61
C PRO A 32 -13.92 -28.02 63.84
N LEU A 33 -14.01 -26.72 63.51
CA LEU A 33 -12.98 -25.80 63.01
C LEU A 33 -11.67 -25.79 63.81
N LEU A 34 -10.55 -25.67 63.08
CA LEU A 34 -9.29 -25.10 63.57
C LEU A 34 -8.79 -24.07 62.56
N LEU A 35 -9.03 -22.79 62.87
CA LEU A 35 -8.39 -21.65 62.22
C LEU A 35 -6.89 -21.69 62.55
N THR A 36 -6.05 -21.70 61.51
CA THR A 36 -4.65 -21.24 61.61
C THR A 36 -4.47 -20.09 60.62
N PRO A 37 -3.87 -18.96 61.04
CA PRO A 37 -3.69 -17.81 60.18
C PRO A 37 -2.46 -18.02 59.29
N VAL A 38 -2.65 -18.21 58.00
CA VAL A 38 -1.54 -18.10 57.05
C VAL A 38 -1.28 -16.62 56.82
N LEU A 39 -0.25 -16.15 57.52
CA LEU A 39 0.44 -14.89 57.29
C LEU A 39 0.71 -14.65 55.80
N SER A 40 0.57 -13.39 55.43
CA SER A 40 0.97 -12.79 54.16
C SER A 40 2.26 -13.35 53.59
N ILE A 41 2.18 -14.00 52.42
CA ILE A 41 3.27 -14.08 51.46
C ILE A 41 2.79 -13.37 50.21
N SER A 42 2.75 -12.04 50.30
CA SER A 42 2.61 -11.14 49.16
C SER A 42 3.88 -10.31 49.07
N GLN A 43 5.01 -10.97 48.85
CA GLN A 43 6.25 -10.34 48.41
C GLN A 43 7.16 -11.44 47.87
N GLN A 44 7.67 -11.22 46.66
CA GLN A 44 8.59 -12.08 45.91
C GLN A 44 7.95 -13.27 45.17
N MET A 45 7.19 -12.97 44.11
CA MET A 45 7.33 -13.70 42.85
C MET A 45 7.54 -12.69 41.72
N GLY A 46 8.49 -13.02 40.85
CA GLY A 46 9.06 -12.15 39.82
C GLY A 46 8.03 -11.53 38.88
N GLY A 47 8.43 -10.42 38.25
CA GLY A 47 7.61 -9.62 37.36
C GLY A 47 6.90 -10.47 36.31
N ALA A 48 5.58 -10.58 36.44
CA ALA A 48 4.74 -10.83 35.28
C ALA A 48 4.90 -9.61 34.37
N GLU A 49 5.55 -9.79 33.21
CA GLU A 49 5.45 -8.83 32.11
C GLU A 49 3.96 -8.54 31.91
N LYS A 50 3.54 -7.29 32.14
CA LYS A 50 2.20 -6.85 31.78
C LYS A 50 2.02 -7.19 30.30
N ALA A 51 1.02 -8.02 29.98
CA ALA A 51 0.66 -8.33 28.61
C ALA A 51 0.56 -7.01 27.82
N LYS A 52 1.30 -6.94 26.71
CA LYS A 52 1.35 -5.78 25.83
C LYS A 52 -0.04 -5.56 25.25
N GLU A 53 -0.76 -4.54 25.74
CA GLU A 53 -2.10 -4.23 25.24
C GLU A 53 -2.01 -3.44 23.92
N MET A 54 -2.50 -4.05 22.84
CA MET A 54 -2.66 -3.42 21.53
C MET A 54 -3.52 -2.15 21.63
N LYS A 55 -3.05 -1.06 21.01
CA LYS A 55 -3.82 0.19 20.90
C LYS A 55 -4.34 0.38 19.48
N TYR A 56 -5.49 1.04 19.34
CA TYR A 56 -6.16 1.22 18.05
C TYR A 56 -6.40 2.71 17.78
N VAL A 57 -5.99 3.16 16.59
CA VAL A 57 -6.29 4.50 16.07
C VAL A 57 -7.19 4.35 14.85
N LEU A 58 -8.49 4.63 15.01
CA LEU A 58 -9.44 4.60 13.92
C LEU A 58 -9.48 5.96 13.21
N VAL A 59 -9.30 5.97 11.90
CA VAL A 59 -9.43 7.13 11.02
C VAL A 59 -10.68 6.97 10.16
N THR A 60 -11.56 7.96 10.17
CA THR A 60 -12.85 7.94 9.44
C THR A 60 -12.99 9.15 8.52
N GLY A 61 -13.74 8.97 7.42
CA GLY A 61 -14.09 10.05 6.48
C GLY A 61 -15.39 10.76 6.80
N GLY A 62 -15.39 12.07 6.63
CA GLY A 62 -16.59 12.89 6.83
C GLY A 62 -17.39 13.10 5.56
N VAL A 63 -17.15 14.24 4.91
CA VAL A 63 -18.12 14.87 3.99
C VAL A 63 -18.04 14.34 2.56
N VAL A 64 -16.83 14.05 2.07
CA VAL A 64 -16.59 13.59 0.69
C VAL A 64 -15.51 12.50 0.68
N SER A 65 -15.52 11.64 -0.34
CA SER A 65 -14.41 10.73 -0.64
C SER A 65 -13.20 11.53 -1.17
N GLY A 66 -11.99 10.94 -1.10
CA GLY A 66 -10.78 11.58 -1.64
C GLY A 66 -10.18 12.72 -0.79
N LEU A 67 -10.60 12.93 0.46
CA LEU A 67 -10.05 13.99 1.35
C LEU A 67 -8.59 13.78 1.81
N GLY A 68 -7.90 12.74 1.35
CA GLY A 68 -6.58 12.36 1.87
C GLY A 68 -6.65 11.58 3.18
N LYS A 69 -7.63 10.68 3.34
CA LYS A 69 -7.73 9.78 4.51
C LYS A 69 -6.50 8.88 4.63
N GLY A 70 -6.14 8.17 3.56
CA GLY A 70 -4.95 7.33 3.51
C GLY A 70 -3.66 8.10 3.83
N VAL A 71 -3.50 9.33 3.33
CA VAL A 71 -2.36 10.20 3.66
C VAL A 71 -2.37 10.61 5.14
N THR A 72 -3.53 10.97 5.68
CA THR A 72 -3.66 11.35 7.10
C THR A 72 -3.34 10.16 8.02
N ALA A 73 -3.92 8.99 7.73
CA ALA A 73 -3.73 7.78 8.52
C ALA A 73 -2.29 7.25 8.45
N SER A 74 -1.70 7.19 7.25
CA SER A 74 -0.29 6.81 7.09
C SER A 74 0.65 7.80 7.78
N SER A 75 0.37 9.11 7.71
CA SER A 75 1.18 10.14 8.39
C SER A 75 1.07 10.05 9.91
N ILE A 76 -0.10 9.74 10.47
CA ILE A 76 -0.24 9.43 11.90
C ILE A 76 0.64 8.23 12.26
N GLY A 77 0.62 7.17 11.44
CA GLY A 77 1.50 6.02 11.65
C GLY A 77 2.99 6.38 11.61
N VAL A 78 3.43 7.28 10.72
CA VAL A 78 4.82 7.77 10.67
C VAL A 78 5.20 8.48 11.95
N VAL A 79 4.34 9.39 12.43
CA VAL A 79 4.63 10.14 13.65
C VAL A 79 4.68 9.21 14.87
N LEU A 80 3.77 8.23 14.96
CA LEU A 80 3.79 7.23 16.03
C LEU A 80 5.03 6.32 15.95
N LYS A 81 5.44 5.91 14.74
CA LYS A 81 6.68 5.17 14.52
C LYS A 81 7.91 5.99 14.94
N ALA A 82 7.91 7.30 14.67
CA ALA A 82 8.96 8.22 15.11
C ALA A 82 8.99 8.41 16.63
N CYS A 83 7.89 8.13 17.34
CA CYS A 83 7.84 8.01 18.81
C CYS A 83 8.29 6.62 19.31
N GLY A 84 8.93 5.81 18.47
CA GLY A 84 9.46 4.48 18.79
C GLY A 84 8.40 3.38 19.01
N LEU A 85 7.16 3.60 18.56
CA LEU A 85 6.11 2.58 18.60
C LEU A 85 6.18 1.68 17.36
N ARG A 86 5.92 0.38 17.52
CA ARG A 86 5.72 -0.51 16.37
C ARG A 86 4.29 -0.36 15.86
N VAL A 87 4.14 -0.02 14.58
CA VAL A 87 2.85 0.33 13.97
C VAL A 87 2.48 -0.68 12.90
N THR A 88 1.23 -1.15 12.94
CA THR A 88 0.58 -1.90 11.85
C THR A 88 -0.60 -1.10 11.30
N SER A 89 -1.09 -1.48 10.11
CA SER A 89 -2.22 -0.82 9.46
C SER A 89 -3.28 -1.81 8.99
N ILE A 90 -4.54 -1.44 9.10
CA ILE A 90 -5.69 -2.15 8.54
C ILE A 90 -6.55 -1.16 7.76
N LYS A 91 -6.83 -1.46 6.50
CA LYS A 91 -7.77 -0.70 5.67
C LYS A 91 -9.07 -1.48 5.55
N ILE A 92 -10.18 -0.80 5.81
CA ILE A 92 -11.53 -1.32 5.66
C ILE A 92 -12.15 -0.67 4.44
N ASP A 93 -12.52 -1.47 3.46
CA ASP A 93 -13.16 -1.04 2.22
C ASP A 93 -14.61 -1.51 2.17
N PRO A 94 -15.57 -0.58 2.15
CA PRO A 94 -16.98 -0.94 2.20
C PRO A 94 -17.52 -1.51 0.88
N TYR A 95 -16.72 -1.60 -0.19
CA TYR A 95 -17.15 -2.20 -1.45
C TYR A 95 -17.36 -3.73 -1.35
N LEU A 96 -18.18 -4.26 -2.27
CA LEU A 96 -18.60 -5.67 -2.25
C LEU A 96 -17.60 -6.67 -2.82
N ASN A 97 -16.67 -6.24 -3.70
CA ASN A 97 -15.64 -7.14 -4.22
C ASN A 97 -14.81 -7.75 -3.07
N THR A 98 -14.42 -9.02 -3.22
CA THR A 98 -13.59 -9.72 -2.21
C THR A 98 -12.17 -9.16 -2.14
N ASP A 99 -11.66 -8.67 -3.27
CA ASP A 99 -10.35 -8.06 -3.47
C ASP A 99 -10.43 -7.02 -4.61
N ALA A 100 -9.35 -6.30 -4.85
CA ALA A 100 -9.28 -5.29 -5.92
C ALA A 100 -8.89 -5.90 -7.29
N GLY A 101 -8.50 -7.17 -7.35
CA GLY A 101 -7.82 -7.77 -8.51
C GLY A 101 -8.62 -7.78 -9.80
N THR A 102 -9.94 -7.82 -9.68
CA THR A 102 -10.89 -7.83 -10.81
C THR A 102 -11.40 -6.44 -11.20
N MET A 103 -11.02 -5.39 -10.46
CA MET A 103 -11.46 -4.03 -10.73
C MET A 103 -10.72 -3.43 -11.93
N SER A 104 -11.42 -2.59 -12.66
CA SER A 104 -10.83 -1.79 -13.72
C SER A 104 -10.01 -0.63 -13.12
N PRO A 105 -8.80 -0.34 -13.64
CA PRO A 105 -8.05 0.84 -13.22
C PRO A 105 -8.76 2.18 -13.42
N PHE A 106 -9.83 2.22 -14.22
CA PHE A 106 -10.67 3.41 -14.41
C PHE A 106 -11.62 3.68 -13.24
N GLU A 107 -12.07 2.63 -12.54
CA GLU A 107 -13.10 2.74 -11.50
C GLU A 107 -12.47 3.02 -10.14
N HIS A 108 -11.38 2.32 -9.82
CA HIS A 108 -10.81 2.27 -8.48
C HIS A 108 -9.32 2.65 -8.45
N GLY A 109 -8.76 3.06 -9.58
CA GLY A 109 -7.32 3.26 -9.72
C GLY A 109 -6.55 1.94 -9.82
N GLU A 110 -5.23 2.05 -9.71
CA GLU A 110 -4.33 0.91 -9.81
C GLU A 110 -4.57 -0.17 -8.73
N VAL A 111 -4.44 -1.44 -9.10
CA VAL A 111 -4.39 -2.56 -8.13
C VAL A 111 -2.99 -2.60 -7.51
N PHE A 112 -2.90 -2.62 -6.18
CA PHE A 112 -1.65 -2.79 -5.47
C PHE A 112 -1.44 -4.26 -5.09
N VAL A 113 -0.23 -4.79 -5.28
CA VAL A 113 0.09 -6.19 -5.00
C VAL A 113 0.96 -6.27 -3.75
N LEU A 114 0.67 -7.25 -2.88
CA LEU A 114 1.41 -7.52 -1.65
C LEU A 114 2.37 -8.72 -1.79
N ASP A 115 3.27 -8.90 -0.82
CA ASP A 115 4.27 -9.98 -0.85
C ASP A 115 3.61 -11.37 -0.86
N ASP A 116 2.46 -11.53 -0.20
CA ASP A 116 1.69 -12.78 -0.10
C ASP A 116 0.75 -13.03 -1.30
N GLY A 117 0.80 -12.17 -2.32
CA GLY A 117 -0.05 -12.23 -3.50
C GLY A 117 -1.45 -11.64 -3.29
N GLY A 118 -1.69 -10.88 -2.21
CA GLY A 118 -2.91 -10.09 -2.09
C GLY A 118 -3.02 -9.01 -3.16
N GLU A 119 -4.15 -8.96 -3.86
CA GLU A 119 -4.54 -7.85 -4.73
C GLU A 119 -5.43 -6.89 -3.95
N VAL A 120 -4.91 -5.71 -3.63
CA VAL A 120 -5.54 -4.78 -2.67
C VAL A 120 -5.69 -3.38 -3.24
N ASP A 121 -6.47 -2.57 -2.55
CA ASP A 121 -6.59 -1.14 -2.80
C ASP A 121 -5.22 -0.45 -2.79
N LEU A 122 -5.04 0.50 -3.71
CA LEU A 122 -3.91 1.41 -3.83
C LEU A 122 -3.56 2.13 -2.52
N ASP A 123 -4.55 2.42 -1.67
CA ASP A 123 -4.33 3.04 -0.37
C ASP A 123 -3.38 2.21 0.53
N LEU A 124 -3.37 0.88 0.42
CA LEU A 124 -2.40 0.03 1.15
C LEU A 124 -0.95 0.34 0.76
N GLY A 125 -0.73 0.73 -0.49
CA GLY A 125 0.58 1.15 -0.97
C GLY A 125 1.09 2.41 -0.27
N ASN A 126 0.21 3.31 0.18
CA ASN A 126 0.61 4.49 0.95
C ASN A 126 1.16 4.09 2.32
N TYR A 127 0.51 3.14 3.01
CA TYR A 127 0.98 2.63 4.29
C TYR A 127 2.32 1.94 4.19
N GLU A 128 2.48 1.04 3.23
CA GLU A 128 3.76 0.37 3.01
C GLU A 128 4.90 1.36 2.70
N ARG A 129 4.63 2.37 1.87
CA ARG A 129 5.61 3.40 1.49
C ARG A 129 6.02 4.29 2.66
N PHE A 130 5.05 4.78 3.43
CA PHE A 130 5.30 5.74 4.50
C PHE A 130 5.87 5.06 5.75
N LEU A 131 5.36 3.88 6.10
CA LEU A 131 5.74 3.19 7.32
C LEU A 131 6.95 2.27 7.16
N ASP A 132 7.41 2.00 5.92
CA ASP A 132 8.43 0.98 5.62
C ASP A 132 8.07 -0.37 6.28
N VAL A 133 6.87 -0.86 5.97
CA VAL A 133 6.31 -2.14 6.44
C VAL A 133 5.88 -3.00 5.26
N LYS A 134 5.62 -4.28 5.54
CA LYS A 134 5.08 -5.27 4.60
C LYS A 134 3.73 -5.76 5.08
N LEU A 135 2.67 -5.32 4.41
CA LEU A 135 1.32 -5.71 4.75
C LEU A 135 0.96 -7.04 4.05
N THR A 136 -0.07 -7.70 4.57
CA THR A 136 -0.62 -8.95 4.02
C THR A 136 -2.03 -8.70 3.49
N LYS A 137 -2.55 -9.63 2.69
CA LYS A 137 -3.92 -9.56 2.15
C LYS A 137 -5.00 -9.48 3.23
N ASP A 138 -4.68 -9.88 4.46
CA ASP A 138 -5.57 -9.83 5.61
C ASP A 138 -5.65 -8.44 6.24
N ASN A 139 -4.67 -7.55 5.98
CA ASN A 139 -4.69 -6.14 6.38
C ASN A 139 -5.70 -5.32 5.55
N ASN A 140 -6.21 -5.87 4.45
CA ASN A 140 -7.31 -5.31 3.68
C ASN A 140 -8.60 -6.06 4.00
N ILE A 141 -9.58 -5.39 4.58
CA ILE A 141 -10.89 -5.95 4.91
C ILE A 141 -11.90 -5.36 3.91
N THR A 142 -12.62 -6.20 3.19
CA THR A 142 -13.70 -5.77 2.31
C THR A 142 -15.04 -6.35 2.75
N THR A 143 -16.16 -5.74 2.33
CA THR A 143 -17.50 -6.30 2.59
C THR A 143 -17.61 -7.72 2.02
N GLY A 144 -17.16 -7.92 0.77
CA GLY A 144 -17.17 -9.25 0.14
C GLY A 144 -16.39 -10.30 0.92
N LYS A 145 -15.20 -9.94 1.41
CA LYS A 145 -14.33 -10.83 2.19
C LYS A 145 -14.99 -11.29 3.49
N ILE A 146 -15.60 -10.36 4.24
CA ILE A 146 -16.30 -10.68 5.49
C ILE A 146 -17.57 -11.50 5.23
N TYR A 147 -18.37 -11.11 4.24
CA TYR A 147 -19.61 -11.81 3.92
C TYR A 147 -19.32 -13.23 3.45
N GLN A 148 -18.33 -13.42 2.58
CA GLN A 148 -17.88 -14.74 2.15
C GLN A 148 -17.38 -15.58 3.34
N HIS A 149 -16.63 -14.98 4.27
CA HIS A 149 -16.16 -15.66 5.47
C HIS A 149 -17.32 -16.17 6.35
N VAL A 150 -18.32 -15.32 6.61
CA VAL A 150 -19.49 -15.67 7.43
C VAL A 150 -20.40 -16.69 6.74
N ILE A 151 -20.64 -16.55 5.43
CA ILE A 151 -21.40 -17.53 4.64
C ILE A 151 -20.70 -18.90 4.68
N ASN A 152 -19.37 -18.94 4.56
CA ASN A 152 -18.62 -20.18 4.64
C ASN A 152 -18.71 -20.83 6.05
N LYS A 153 -18.68 -20.03 7.12
CA LYS A 153 -18.90 -20.52 8.51
C LYS A 153 -20.31 -21.09 8.68
N GLU A 154 -21.32 -20.43 8.11
CA GLU A 154 -22.70 -20.91 8.12
C GLU A 154 -22.85 -22.26 7.44
N ARG A 155 -22.31 -22.43 6.23
CA ARG A 155 -22.37 -23.70 5.49
C ARG A 155 -21.64 -24.85 6.16
N ARG A 156 -20.60 -24.58 6.96
CA ARG A 156 -19.91 -25.60 7.77
C ARG A 156 -20.67 -25.99 9.04
N GLY A 157 -21.67 -25.21 9.45
CA GLY A 157 -22.43 -25.44 10.68
C GLY A 157 -21.82 -24.79 11.92
N ASP A 158 -20.88 -23.86 11.77
CA ASP A 158 -20.16 -23.21 12.89
C ASP A 158 -21.12 -22.43 13.83
N TYR A 159 -22.30 -22.04 13.34
CA TYR A 159 -23.34 -21.35 14.10
C TYR A 159 -24.40 -22.29 14.71
N LEU A 160 -24.19 -23.60 14.70
CA LEU A 160 -25.06 -24.62 15.31
C LEU A 160 -26.53 -24.56 14.83
N GLY A 161 -26.73 -24.23 13.55
CA GLY A 161 -28.05 -24.11 12.93
C GLY A 161 -28.86 -22.88 13.35
N LYS A 162 -28.28 -21.94 14.10
CA LYS A 162 -28.93 -20.65 14.42
C LYS A 162 -28.95 -19.73 13.20
N THR A 163 -29.96 -18.86 13.14
CA THR A 163 -30.07 -17.83 12.09
C THR A 163 -28.93 -16.82 12.20
N VAL A 164 -28.16 -16.70 11.12
CA VAL A 164 -27.08 -15.70 10.98
C VAL A 164 -27.68 -14.36 10.53
N GLN A 165 -27.19 -13.26 11.11
CA GLN A 165 -27.65 -11.89 10.89
C GLN A 165 -26.46 -10.93 10.85
N VAL A 166 -26.66 -9.70 10.37
CA VAL A 166 -25.62 -8.66 10.37
C VAL A 166 -25.12 -8.39 11.79
N VAL A 167 -26.03 -8.18 12.74
CA VAL A 167 -25.70 -8.08 14.16
C VAL A 167 -26.19 -9.35 14.87
N PRO A 168 -25.36 -10.06 15.64
CA PRO A 168 -23.95 -9.77 15.90
C PRO A 168 -22.97 -10.45 14.92
N HIS A 169 -23.42 -11.36 14.05
CA HIS A 169 -22.50 -12.29 13.38
C HIS A 169 -21.51 -11.63 12.39
N ILE A 170 -21.93 -10.62 11.63
CA ILE A 170 -21.02 -9.86 10.75
C ILE A 170 -20.16 -8.91 11.58
N THR A 171 -20.74 -8.24 12.57
CA THR A 171 -20.02 -7.30 13.44
C THR A 171 -18.95 -7.99 14.29
N ASP A 172 -19.23 -9.19 14.79
CA ASP A 172 -18.31 -10.04 15.54
C ASP A 172 -17.18 -10.52 14.62
N ALA A 173 -17.51 -10.95 13.40
CA ALA A 173 -16.50 -11.38 12.42
C ALA A 173 -15.52 -10.26 12.06
N ILE A 174 -16.00 -9.01 11.90
CA ILE A 174 -15.15 -7.83 11.67
C ILE A 174 -14.23 -7.59 12.87
N GLN A 175 -14.79 -7.63 14.07
CA GLN A 175 -14.05 -7.42 15.31
C GLN A 175 -12.97 -8.48 15.55
N GLU A 176 -13.31 -9.76 15.38
CA GLU A 176 -12.37 -10.89 15.44
C GLU A 176 -11.23 -10.74 14.41
N TRP A 177 -11.57 -10.28 13.20
CA TRP A 177 -10.59 -10.06 12.15
C TRP A 177 -9.58 -8.96 12.52
N ILE A 178 -10.08 -7.82 13.01
CA ILE A 178 -9.24 -6.68 13.43
C ILE A 178 -8.28 -7.10 14.54
N GLU A 179 -8.76 -7.78 15.59
CA GLU A 179 -7.89 -8.22 16.69
C GLU A 179 -6.83 -9.21 16.26
N ARG A 180 -7.20 -10.17 15.40
CA ARG A 180 -6.26 -11.16 14.90
C ARG A 180 -5.17 -10.51 14.07
N VAL A 181 -5.54 -9.66 13.12
CA VAL A 181 -4.59 -9.06 12.16
C VAL A 181 -3.71 -8.01 12.81
N ALA A 182 -4.25 -7.22 13.76
CA ALA A 182 -3.47 -6.21 14.48
C ALA A 182 -2.27 -6.80 15.24
N LYS A 183 -2.35 -8.07 15.66
CA LYS A 183 -1.26 -8.76 16.39
C LYS A 183 -0.17 -9.31 15.48
N ILE A 184 -0.40 -9.39 14.17
CA ILE A 184 0.58 -9.93 13.23
C ILE A 184 1.67 -8.86 12.99
N PRO A 185 2.95 -9.18 13.21
CA PRO A 185 4.04 -8.25 12.91
C PRO A 185 4.17 -8.02 11.40
N VAL A 186 4.37 -6.76 11.02
CA VAL A 186 4.48 -6.30 9.62
C VAL A 186 5.81 -5.59 9.33
N ASP A 187 6.63 -5.39 10.34
CA ASP A 187 7.92 -4.70 10.29
C ASP A 187 9.12 -5.65 10.17
N GLY A 188 8.88 -6.97 10.18
CA GLY A 188 9.92 -8.00 10.12
C GLY A 188 10.51 -8.38 11.48
N GLU A 189 10.07 -7.74 12.55
CA GLU A 189 10.52 -8.02 13.92
C GLU A 189 9.58 -9.02 14.62
N GLU A 190 10.12 -9.87 15.50
CA GLU A 190 9.31 -10.79 16.29
C GLU A 190 8.43 -10.05 17.32
N GLY A 191 7.27 -10.62 17.65
CA GLY A 191 6.34 -10.09 18.65
C GLY A 191 5.29 -9.11 18.11
N GLU A 192 4.29 -8.80 18.94
CA GLU A 192 3.12 -8.02 18.54
C GLU A 192 3.44 -6.52 18.36
N PRO A 193 2.82 -5.82 17.39
CA PRO A 193 2.87 -4.36 17.28
C PRO A 193 2.32 -3.63 18.53
N ASP A 194 2.65 -2.36 18.71
CA ASP A 194 2.12 -1.52 19.80
C ASP A 194 0.80 -0.86 19.42
N VAL A 195 0.69 -0.40 18.17
CA VAL A 195 -0.47 0.37 17.68
C VAL A 195 -0.91 -0.13 16.30
N CYS A 196 -2.21 -0.32 16.14
CA CYS A 196 -2.86 -0.56 14.87
C CYS A 196 -3.60 0.69 14.40
N VAL A 197 -3.17 1.28 13.28
CA VAL A 197 -3.91 2.33 12.60
C VAL A 197 -4.96 1.67 11.70
N ILE A 198 -6.23 1.98 11.93
CA ILE A 198 -7.35 1.45 11.16
C ILE A 198 -7.90 2.60 10.32
N GLU A 199 -7.97 2.44 9.01
CA GLU A 199 -8.69 3.38 8.14
C GLU A 199 -10.02 2.77 7.70
N LEU A 200 -11.11 3.47 7.99
CA LEU A 200 -12.41 3.20 7.38
C LEU A 200 -12.56 4.00 6.09
N GLY A 201 -12.53 3.28 4.97
CA GLY A 201 -12.81 3.78 3.63
C GLY A 201 -14.24 4.29 3.47
N GLY A 202 -14.52 4.93 2.34
CA GLY A 202 -15.82 5.56 2.08
C GLY A 202 -16.08 6.82 2.92
N THR A 203 -17.35 7.14 3.13
CA THR A 203 -17.79 8.26 3.96
C THR A 203 -18.72 7.78 5.09
N ILE A 204 -18.96 8.65 6.07
CA ILE A 204 -19.91 8.38 7.16
C ILE A 204 -21.33 8.73 6.71
N GLY A 205 -22.22 7.74 6.76
CA GLY A 205 -23.64 7.88 6.40
C GLY A 205 -24.08 6.95 5.28
N ASP A 206 -23.12 6.40 4.55
CA ASP A 206 -23.32 5.43 3.46
C ASP A 206 -23.88 4.11 4.00
N ILE A 207 -24.66 3.40 3.18
CA ILE A 207 -25.30 2.14 3.57
C ILE A 207 -24.24 1.05 3.75
N GLU A 208 -23.26 1.05 2.86
CA GLU A 208 -22.15 0.12 2.74
C GLU A 208 -21.26 0.15 3.99
N SER A 209 -21.07 1.34 4.58
CA SER A 209 -20.24 1.53 5.77
C SER A 209 -20.95 1.15 7.09
N ARG A 210 -22.27 0.99 7.10
CA ARG A 210 -23.05 0.77 8.34
C ARG A 210 -22.59 -0.44 9.16
N PRO A 211 -22.38 -1.64 8.57
CA PRO A 211 -21.93 -2.80 9.34
C PRO A 211 -20.58 -2.58 10.02
N PHE A 212 -19.65 -1.86 9.35
CA PHE A 212 -18.34 -1.56 9.90
C PHE A 212 -18.39 -0.53 11.02
N ILE A 213 -19.20 0.52 10.87
CA ILE A 213 -19.37 1.54 11.91
C ILE A 213 -19.96 0.89 13.17
N GLU A 214 -20.99 0.06 13.03
CA GLU A 214 -21.57 -0.68 14.16
C GLU A 214 -20.55 -1.62 14.81
N ALA A 215 -19.80 -2.39 14.00
CA ALA A 215 -18.76 -3.29 14.51
C ALA A 215 -17.67 -2.54 15.27
N LEU A 216 -17.16 -1.44 14.72
CA LEU A 216 -16.11 -0.62 15.34
C LEU A 216 -16.63 0.13 16.58
N SER A 217 -17.92 0.47 16.62
CA SER A 217 -18.56 1.09 17.78
C SER A 217 -18.57 0.11 18.95
N GLN A 218 -19.09 -1.10 18.74
CA GLN A 218 -19.05 -2.20 19.71
C GLN A 218 -17.61 -2.54 20.13
N PHE A 219 -16.70 -2.55 19.16
CA PHE A 219 -15.28 -2.80 19.38
C PHE A 219 -14.66 -1.80 20.36
N SER A 220 -14.96 -0.50 20.19
CA SER A 220 -14.41 0.56 21.04
C SER A 220 -14.79 0.39 22.51
N TYR A 221 -16.00 -0.10 22.80
CA TYR A 221 -16.43 -0.42 24.16
C TYR A 221 -15.73 -1.69 24.69
N ARG A 222 -15.55 -2.70 23.83
CA ARG A 222 -14.94 -3.98 24.20
C ARG A 222 -13.46 -3.85 24.58
N VAL A 223 -12.67 -3.12 23.78
CA VAL A 223 -11.23 -2.93 24.04
C VAL A 223 -10.97 -1.89 25.14
N GLY A 224 -11.96 -1.05 25.43
CA GLY A 224 -11.91 -0.03 26.46
C GLY A 224 -11.38 1.31 25.98
N GLU A 225 -11.79 2.36 26.69
CA GLU A 225 -11.59 3.76 26.29
C GLU A 225 -10.11 4.15 26.13
N ARG A 226 -9.22 3.54 26.91
CA ARG A 226 -7.76 3.80 26.86
C ARG A 226 -7.06 3.08 25.72
N ASN A 227 -7.74 2.20 25.00
CA ASN A 227 -7.16 1.41 23.91
C ASN A 227 -7.67 1.84 22.53
N PHE A 228 -8.57 2.83 22.47
CA PHE A 228 -9.20 3.28 21.24
C PHE A 228 -9.19 4.81 21.10
N CYS A 229 -8.67 5.30 19.97
CA CYS A 229 -8.64 6.71 19.62
C CYS A 229 -9.29 6.92 18.25
N LEU A 230 -10.28 7.81 18.16
CA LEU A 230 -10.96 8.13 16.91
C LEU A 230 -10.49 9.47 16.34
N VAL A 231 -9.98 9.45 15.12
CA VAL A 231 -9.65 10.61 14.30
C VAL A 231 -10.69 10.72 13.19
N HIS A 232 -11.41 11.85 13.15
CA HIS A 232 -12.40 12.10 12.10
C HIS A 232 -11.88 13.15 11.11
N VAL A 233 -11.72 12.77 9.85
CA VAL A 233 -11.24 13.65 8.77
C VAL A 233 -12.44 14.30 8.08
N SER A 234 -12.51 15.62 8.07
CA SER A 234 -13.66 16.36 7.55
C SER A 234 -13.23 17.54 6.68
N LEU A 235 -14.04 17.90 5.68
CA LEU A 235 -13.77 19.03 4.79
C LEU A 235 -14.33 20.34 5.39
N VAL A 236 -13.49 21.37 5.47
CA VAL A 236 -13.86 22.76 5.73
C VAL A 236 -13.66 23.55 4.44
N PRO A 237 -14.70 23.67 3.60
CA PRO A 237 -14.58 24.36 2.33
C PRO A 237 -14.37 25.86 2.52
N VAL A 238 -13.54 26.44 1.66
CA VAL A 238 -13.31 27.88 1.57
C VAL A 238 -14.02 28.38 0.32
N LEU A 239 -15.02 29.25 0.50
CA LEU A 239 -15.77 29.80 -0.63
C LEU A 239 -14.97 30.96 -1.25
N ASN A 240 -14.40 30.76 -2.44
CA ASN A 240 -13.52 31.73 -3.11
C ASN A 240 -14.12 33.14 -3.22
N VAL A 241 -15.46 33.26 -3.34
CA VAL A 241 -16.16 34.54 -3.48
C VAL A 241 -16.06 35.41 -2.21
N VAL A 242 -16.02 34.79 -1.03
CA VAL A 242 -16.05 35.49 0.27
C VAL A 242 -14.76 35.27 1.08
N GLY A 243 -13.97 34.25 0.73
CA GLY A 243 -12.77 33.85 1.48
C GLY A 243 -13.06 33.17 2.82
N GLU A 244 -14.32 33.05 3.22
CA GLU A 244 -14.74 32.54 4.52
C GLU A 244 -14.68 31.00 4.58
N GLN A 245 -14.11 30.48 5.66
CA GLN A 245 -14.05 29.05 5.96
C GLN A 245 -15.38 28.55 6.54
N LYS A 246 -16.06 27.63 5.84
CA LYS A 246 -17.39 27.16 6.24
C LYS A 246 -17.32 25.88 7.05
N THR A 247 -17.73 25.96 8.32
CA THR A 247 -17.67 24.83 9.28
C THR A 247 -18.91 23.94 9.31
N LYS A 248 -20.00 24.33 8.64
CA LYS A 248 -21.28 23.61 8.69
C LYS A 248 -21.20 22.15 8.19
N PRO A 249 -20.50 21.83 7.09
CA PRO A 249 -20.35 20.44 6.65
C PRO A 249 -19.73 19.55 7.74
N THR A 250 -18.68 20.03 8.40
CA THR A 250 -18.04 19.33 9.52
C THR A 250 -18.97 19.13 10.70
N GLN A 251 -19.77 20.14 11.07
CA GLN A 251 -20.75 20.03 12.17
C GLN A 251 -21.76 18.91 11.91
N HIS A 252 -22.31 18.83 10.69
CA HIS A 252 -23.27 17.79 10.32
C HIS A 252 -22.62 16.40 10.25
N SER A 253 -21.38 16.32 9.76
CA SER A 253 -20.60 15.07 9.75
C SER A 253 -20.40 14.52 11.16
N VAL A 254 -19.95 15.35 12.11
CA VAL A 254 -19.76 14.94 13.50
C VAL A 254 -21.10 14.60 14.18
N GLN A 255 -22.19 15.30 13.87
CA GLN A 255 -23.52 14.94 14.39
C GLN A 255 -23.94 13.55 13.94
N ARG A 256 -23.73 13.20 12.65
CA ARG A 256 -24.02 11.85 12.12
C ARG A 256 -23.13 10.79 12.76
N LEU A 257 -21.84 11.07 12.89
CA LEU A 257 -20.88 10.18 13.55
C LEU A 257 -21.31 9.86 15.00
N ARG A 258 -21.75 10.88 15.76
CA ARG A 258 -22.29 10.70 17.13
C ARG A 258 -23.58 9.91 17.17
N ALA A 259 -24.47 10.12 16.20
CA ALA A 259 -25.70 9.34 16.09
C ALA A 259 -25.44 7.84 15.87
N LEU A 260 -24.26 7.49 15.33
CA LEU A 260 -23.81 6.11 15.12
C LEU A 260 -22.98 5.57 16.31
N GLY A 261 -22.92 6.30 17.43
CA GLY A 261 -22.25 5.85 18.66
C GLY A 261 -20.80 6.30 18.80
N PHE A 262 -20.27 7.12 17.88
CA PHE A 262 -18.88 7.58 17.93
C PHE A 262 -18.72 9.04 18.35
N THR A 263 -17.81 9.30 19.29
CA THR A 263 -17.35 10.65 19.59
C THR A 263 -15.90 10.81 19.16
N PRO A 264 -15.59 11.74 18.22
CA PRO A 264 -14.23 11.91 17.75
C PRO A 264 -13.32 12.43 18.87
N SER A 265 -12.17 11.78 19.05
CA SER A 265 -11.13 12.24 19.97
C SER A 265 -10.33 13.38 19.34
N ILE A 266 -10.10 13.30 18.03
CA ILE A 266 -9.38 14.29 17.21
C ILE A 266 -10.22 14.60 15.98
N LEU A 267 -10.31 15.88 15.63
CA LEU A 267 -10.98 16.36 14.43
C LEU A 267 -9.93 16.90 13.46
N ALA A 268 -9.68 16.20 12.37
CA ALA A 268 -8.76 16.61 11.33
C ALA A 268 -9.54 17.31 10.20
N CYS A 269 -9.37 18.62 10.09
CA CYS A 269 -10.09 19.46 9.15
C CYS A 269 -9.24 19.74 7.92
N ARG A 270 -9.64 19.19 6.76
CA ARG A 270 -9.04 19.48 5.46
C ARG A 270 -9.57 20.82 4.92
N SER A 271 -8.68 21.71 4.51
CA SER A 271 -9.00 23.00 3.90
C SER A 271 -7.94 23.41 2.87
N SER A 272 -8.19 24.44 2.06
CA SER A 272 -7.17 24.96 1.15
C SER A 272 -6.17 25.91 1.84
N LYS A 273 -6.57 26.51 2.96
CA LYS A 273 -5.78 27.44 3.76
C LYS A 273 -5.74 26.98 5.22
N PRO A 274 -4.73 27.38 6.02
CA PRO A 274 -4.72 27.13 7.46
C PRO A 274 -6.00 27.61 8.14
N LEU A 275 -6.52 26.84 9.08
CA LEU A 275 -7.73 27.21 9.81
C LEU A 275 -7.48 28.42 10.72
N GLU A 276 -8.40 29.37 10.68
CA GLU A 276 -8.42 30.51 11.59
C GLU A 276 -8.80 30.08 13.02
N ASP A 277 -8.33 30.80 14.04
CA ASP A 277 -8.60 30.45 15.44
C ASP A 277 -10.10 30.55 15.78
N ASN A 278 -10.81 31.54 15.24
CA ASN A 278 -12.26 31.69 15.37
C ASN A 278 -13.03 30.44 14.84
N VAL A 279 -12.51 29.81 13.78
CA VAL A 279 -13.06 28.63 13.12
C VAL A 279 -12.80 27.40 13.98
N LYS A 280 -11.60 27.27 14.55
CA LYS A 280 -11.27 26.21 15.52
C LYS A 280 -12.13 26.32 16.78
N GLU A 281 -12.29 27.50 17.35
CA GLU A 281 -13.17 27.73 18.51
C GLU A 281 -14.63 27.36 18.21
N LYS A 282 -15.12 27.76 17.03
CA LYS A 282 -16.47 27.43 16.58
C LYS A 282 -16.62 25.91 16.46
N LEU A 283 -15.69 25.23 15.79
CA LEU A 283 -15.70 23.78 15.66
C LEU A 283 -15.64 23.09 17.02
N SER A 284 -14.83 23.58 17.96
CA SER A 284 -14.74 23.04 19.32
C SER A 284 -16.09 23.07 20.03
N LYS A 285 -16.78 24.22 20.01
CA LYS A 285 -18.10 24.40 20.64
C LYS A 285 -19.18 23.51 20.02
N PHE A 286 -19.24 23.38 18.69
CA PHE A 286 -20.29 22.61 18.00
C PHE A 286 -20.00 21.10 17.93
N CYS A 287 -18.73 20.72 17.83
CA CYS A 287 -18.32 19.32 17.69
C CYS A 287 -18.02 18.66 19.05
N HIS A 288 -17.91 19.44 20.13
CA HIS A 288 -17.53 18.98 21.47
C HIS A 288 -16.16 18.30 21.49
N VAL A 289 -15.21 18.84 20.74
CA VAL A 289 -13.81 18.40 20.68
C VAL A 289 -12.93 19.50 21.27
N PRO A 290 -11.96 19.21 22.16
CA PRO A 290 -11.04 20.21 22.68
C PRO A 290 -10.33 20.96 21.54
N ILE A 291 -10.08 22.25 21.71
CA ILE A 291 -9.46 23.08 20.65
C ILE A 291 -8.08 22.55 20.22
N ASP A 292 -7.31 22.04 21.19
CA ASP A 292 -5.99 21.43 20.95
C ASP A 292 -6.06 20.14 20.12
N ASN A 293 -7.25 19.53 20.01
CA ASN A 293 -7.50 18.31 19.24
C ASN A 293 -8.14 18.61 17.87
N ILE A 294 -8.23 19.88 17.46
CA ILE A 294 -8.71 20.29 16.14
C ILE A 294 -7.51 20.63 15.26
N ILE A 295 -7.25 19.76 14.28
CA ILE A 295 -6.06 19.78 13.45
C ILE A 295 -6.39 20.41 12.10
N SER A 296 -5.58 21.38 11.70
CA SER A 296 -5.66 22.06 10.41
C SER A 296 -4.82 21.31 9.38
N LEU A 297 -5.46 20.57 8.48
CA LEU A 297 -4.80 19.95 7.32
C LEU A 297 -5.05 20.84 6.11
N PHE A 298 -4.10 21.70 5.76
CA PHE A 298 -4.23 22.54 4.57
C PHE A 298 -3.48 21.95 3.37
N ASP A 299 -3.75 22.48 2.17
CA ASP A 299 -3.02 22.07 0.97
C ASP A 299 -1.54 22.42 1.10
N VAL A 300 -0.70 21.38 1.12
CA VAL A 300 0.76 21.47 1.21
C VAL A 300 1.39 21.31 -0.16
N SER A 301 2.64 21.76 -0.33
CA SER A 301 3.35 21.63 -1.62
C SER A 301 3.69 20.17 -1.96
N ASN A 302 4.01 19.36 -0.94
CA ASN A 302 4.29 17.94 -1.11
C ASN A 302 3.78 17.11 0.08
N ILE A 303 3.45 15.84 -0.17
CA ILE A 303 2.82 14.94 0.80
C ILE A 303 3.70 14.64 2.03
N TRP A 304 5.01 14.85 1.94
CA TRP A 304 5.95 14.61 3.04
C TRP A 304 5.94 15.70 4.10
N GLN A 305 5.31 16.84 3.81
CA GLN A 305 5.03 17.87 4.81
C GLN A 305 3.93 17.45 5.79
N ILE A 306 3.04 16.50 5.44
CA ILE A 306 1.91 16.12 6.31
C ILE A 306 2.37 15.53 7.65
N PRO A 307 3.31 14.56 7.73
CA PRO A 307 3.85 14.10 9.02
C PRO A 307 4.46 15.23 9.86
N ILE A 308 5.13 16.20 9.22
CA ILE A 308 5.75 17.35 9.89
C ILE A 308 4.65 18.26 10.47
N LEU A 309 3.63 18.57 9.67
CA LEU A 309 2.48 19.36 10.07
C LEU A 309 1.71 18.72 11.26
N LEU A 310 1.60 17.39 11.28
CA LEU A 310 0.99 16.66 12.40
C LEU A 310 1.87 16.71 13.66
N LYS A 311 3.20 16.69 13.52
CA LYS A 311 4.12 16.89 14.65
C LYS A 311 3.98 18.30 15.21
N GLU A 312 4.00 19.33 14.37
CA GLU A 312 3.89 20.75 14.78
C GLU A 312 2.58 21.04 15.51
N GLN A 313 1.48 20.41 15.07
CA GLN A 313 0.17 20.51 15.73
C GLN A 313 -0.02 19.51 16.89
N LYS A 314 1.06 18.87 17.36
CA LYS A 314 1.08 18.00 18.56
C LYS A 314 0.07 16.85 18.53
N VAL A 315 -0.23 16.32 17.35
CA VAL A 315 -1.20 15.22 17.19
C VAL A 315 -0.74 13.96 17.94
N HIS A 316 0.56 13.70 17.94
CA HIS A 316 1.15 12.61 18.71
C HIS A 316 0.89 12.74 20.21
N GLU A 317 1.04 13.93 20.80
CA GLU A 317 0.74 14.15 22.22
C GLU A 317 -0.74 13.87 22.52
N ALA A 318 -1.66 14.32 21.65
CA ALA A 318 -3.08 14.07 21.80
C ALA A 318 -3.42 12.57 21.76
N ILE A 319 -2.84 11.81 20.83
CA ILE A 319 -3.02 10.36 20.71
C ILE A 319 -2.40 9.64 21.91
N LEU A 320 -1.16 9.98 22.30
CA LEU A 320 -0.47 9.36 23.42
C LEU A 320 -1.17 9.64 24.77
N LYS A 321 -1.71 10.85 24.96
CA LYS A 321 -2.51 11.21 26.14
C LYS A 321 -3.79 10.37 26.23
N ARG A 322 -4.40 10.06 25.08
CA ARG A 322 -5.60 9.21 25.00
C ARG A 322 -5.28 7.74 25.25
N LEU A 323 -4.27 7.21 24.58
CA LEU A 323 -3.98 5.77 24.54
C LEU A 323 -3.05 5.28 25.66
N LYS A 324 -2.23 6.18 26.23
CA LYS A 324 -1.24 5.89 27.29
C LYS A 324 -0.47 4.58 27.06
N PRO A 325 0.20 4.41 25.90
CA PRO A 325 0.94 3.19 25.62
C PRO A 325 2.05 2.98 26.65
N SER A 326 2.34 1.71 26.95
CA SER A 326 3.34 1.29 27.95
C SER A 326 4.77 1.67 27.53
N SER A 327 5.00 1.68 26.22
CA SER A 327 6.24 1.98 25.51
C SER A 327 6.16 3.43 25.02
N ILE A 328 6.69 4.40 25.76
CA ILE A 328 6.85 5.77 25.26
C ILE A 328 8.33 6.00 24.99
N SER A 329 8.66 6.20 23.72
CA SER A 329 10.01 6.49 23.29
C SER A 329 10.05 7.87 22.61
N SER A 330 10.22 8.91 23.43
CA SER A 330 10.69 10.23 23.01
C SER A 330 9.80 11.07 22.06
N GLU A 331 10.18 12.33 21.88
CA GLU A 331 9.60 13.25 20.89
C GLU A 331 9.86 12.72 19.47
N PRO A 332 8.87 12.79 18.54
CA PRO A 332 9.03 12.22 17.20
C PRO A 332 10.19 12.87 16.43
N ALA A 333 11.20 12.07 16.09
CA ALA A 333 12.32 12.49 15.26
C ALA A 333 11.95 12.39 13.77
N LEU A 334 11.75 13.54 13.11
CA LEU A 334 11.31 13.63 11.71
C LEU A 334 12.30 14.38 10.81
N GLU A 335 13.57 14.51 11.23
CA GLU A 335 14.59 15.26 10.47
C GLU A 335 14.78 14.74 9.04
N GLU A 336 14.70 13.42 8.85
CA GLU A 336 14.80 12.82 7.52
C GLU A 336 13.62 13.22 6.62
N TRP A 337 12.40 13.25 7.17
CA TRP A 337 11.20 13.69 6.44
C TRP A 337 11.28 15.18 6.09
N LYS A 338 11.80 16.00 7.02
CA LYS A 338 12.01 17.43 6.80
C LYS A 338 13.02 17.68 5.68
N LYS A 339 14.17 17.02 5.71
CA LYS A 339 15.18 17.11 4.65
C LYS A 339 14.61 16.70 3.29
N ARG A 340 13.84 15.61 3.23
CA ARG A 340 13.20 15.16 1.98
C ARG A 340 12.18 16.16 1.45
N ALA A 341 11.34 16.72 2.31
CA ALA A 341 10.37 17.74 1.93
C ALA A 341 11.07 18.99 1.38
N GLU A 342 12.12 19.45 2.06
CA GLU A 342 12.93 20.61 1.63
C GLU A 342 13.63 20.36 0.29
N ILE A 343 14.20 19.18 0.05
CA ILE A 343 14.79 18.83 -1.25
C ILE A 343 13.72 18.92 -2.33
N CYS A 344 12.56 18.26 -2.12
CA CYS A 344 11.48 18.21 -3.10
C CYS A 344 11.00 19.61 -3.53
N ASP A 345 10.89 20.54 -2.58
CA ASP A 345 10.43 21.90 -2.84
C ASP A 345 11.48 22.77 -3.57
N ASN A 346 12.78 22.43 -3.48
CA ASN A 346 13.88 23.23 -4.00
C ASN A 346 14.48 22.72 -5.32
N LEU A 347 13.94 21.65 -5.92
CA LEU A 347 14.45 21.08 -7.17
C LEU A 347 14.31 22.04 -8.36
N GLN A 348 15.44 22.32 -9.04
CA GLN A 348 15.49 23.23 -10.19
C GLN A 348 15.62 22.50 -11.53
N GLU A 349 16.59 21.58 -11.63
CA GLU A 349 16.89 20.88 -12.89
C GLU A 349 15.84 19.80 -13.17
N SER A 350 15.21 19.84 -14.34
CA SER A 350 14.12 18.93 -14.70
C SER A 350 14.61 17.70 -15.47
N VAL A 351 13.94 16.58 -15.27
CA VAL A 351 14.04 15.37 -16.11
C VAL A 351 12.65 15.06 -16.68
N ARG A 352 12.56 14.94 -18.00
CA ARG A 352 11.31 14.64 -18.71
C ARG A 352 11.25 13.15 -19.02
N ILE A 353 10.23 12.47 -18.50
CA ILE A 353 9.99 11.05 -18.77
C ILE A 353 8.67 10.91 -19.53
N ALA A 354 8.73 10.30 -20.72
CA ALA A 354 7.55 9.93 -21.48
C ALA A 354 6.96 8.64 -20.92
N MET A 355 5.74 8.72 -20.39
CA MET A 355 4.97 7.56 -19.94
C MET A 355 4.02 7.13 -21.07
N VAL A 356 4.35 6.02 -21.73
CA VAL A 356 3.61 5.50 -22.89
C VAL A 356 2.56 4.50 -22.41
N GLY A 357 1.35 5.00 -22.18
CA GLY A 357 0.30 4.27 -21.48
C GLY A 357 -1.02 4.19 -22.23
N LYS A 358 -1.92 3.37 -21.70
CA LYS A 358 -3.32 3.24 -22.17
C LYS A 358 -4.25 4.26 -21.51
N TYR A 359 -3.88 4.76 -20.32
CA TYR A 359 -4.74 5.54 -19.42
C TYR A 359 -4.15 6.91 -19.11
N THR A 360 -3.81 7.69 -20.14
CA THR A 360 -3.16 8.99 -19.98
C THR A 360 -4.03 10.07 -19.34
N GLY A 361 -5.36 9.89 -19.35
CA GLY A 361 -6.32 10.82 -18.73
C GLY A 361 -6.62 10.55 -17.26
N LEU A 362 -6.13 9.45 -16.66
CA LEU A 362 -6.33 9.13 -15.25
C LEU A 362 -4.99 8.84 -14.58
N SER A 363 -4.49 9.82 -13.81
CA SER A 363 -3.26 9.68 -13.02
C SER A 363 -3.30 8.50 -12.05
N ASP A 364 -4.49 8.19 -11.54
CA ASP A 364 -4.69 7.20 -10.48
C ASP A 364 -4.46 5.76 -10.97
N SER A 365 -4.57 5.53 -12.28
CA SER A 365 -4.27 4.23 -12.88
C SER A 365 -2.77 3.87 -12.87
N TYR A 366 -1.88 4.84 -12.62
CA TYR A 366 -0.43 4.65 -12.59
C TYR A 366 0.23 5.27 -11.34
N LEU A 367 -0.53 5.46 -10.26
CA LEU A 367 -0.05 6.21 -9.10
C LEU A 367 1.21 5.59 -8.49
N SER A 368 1.31 4.25 -8.41
CA SER A 368 2.51 3.59 -7.88
C SER A 368 3.74 3.88 -8.71
N VAL A 369 3.60 3.86 -10.04
CA VAL A 369 4.67 4.18 -10.98
C VAL A 369 5.09 5.65 -10.82
N LEU A 370 4.13 6.58 -10.70
CA LEU A 370 4.42 7.99 -10.45
C LEU A 370 5.15 8.21 -9.11
N LYS A 371 4.74 7.53 -8.04
CA LYS A 371 5.45 7.61 -6.75
C LYS A 371 6.86 7.01 -6.85
N ALA A 372 7.04 5.92 -7.57
CA ALA A 372 8.35 5.29 -7.75
C ALA A 372 9.31 6.19 -8.55
N LEU A 373 8.83 6.82 -9.63
CA LEU A 373 9.57 7.84 -10.36
C LEU A 373 9.90 9.04 -9.47
N LEU A 374 8.94 9.54 -8.68
CA LEU A 374 9.16 10.65 -7.76
C LEU A 374 10.27 10.35 -6.74
N HIS A 375 10.26 9.14 -6.14
CA HIS A 375 11.32 8.73 -5.21
C HIS A 375 12.70 8.70 -5.89
N ALA A 376 12.77 8.16 -7.11
CA ALA A 376 14.01 8.11 -7.90
C ALA A 376 14.50 9.50 -8.30
N SER A 377 13.60 10.38 -8.74
CA SER A 377 13.92 11.76 -9.12
C SER A 377 14.45 12.58 -7.95
N ILE A 378 13.89 12.39 -6.77
CA ILE A 378 14.37 13.08 -5.56
C ILE A 378 15.73 12.56 -5.13
N ALA A 379 16.01 11.26 -5.28
CA ALA A 379 17.34 10.70 -5.04
C ALA A 379 18.41 11.21 -6.03
N CYS A 380 18.01 11.53 -7.27
CA CYS A 380 18.88 12.14 -8.28
C CYS A 380 18.91 13.68 -8.24
N GLU A 381 18.16 14.31 -7.31
CA GLU A 381 18.00 15.77 -7.24
C GLU A 381 17.50 16.38 -8.57
N ARG A 382 16.50 15.73 -9.17
CA ARG A 382 15.83 16.15 -10.41
C ARG A 382 14.35 16.40 -10.20
N LYS A 383 13.84 17.49 -10.77
CA LYS A 383 12.40 17.79 -10.85
C LYS A 383 11.77 16.90 -11.93
N LEU A 384 10.92 15.99 -11.50
CA LEU A 384 10.21 15.08 -12.41
C LEU A 384 9.16 15.82 -13.24
N ILE A 385 9.23 15.68 -14.55
CA ILE A 385 8.20 16.08 -15.50
C ILE A 385 7.73 14.82 -16.22
N ILE A 386 6.43 14.52 -16.13
CA ILE A 386 5.83 13.38 -16.81
C ILE A 386 5.11 13.87 -18.06
N GLU A 387 5.54 13.36 -19.21
CA GLU A 387 4.86 13.56 -20.48
C GLU A 387 3.98 12.34 -20.76
N TRP A 388 2.67 12.55 -20.75
CA TRP A 388 1.71 11.49 -20.98
C TRP A 388 1.53 11.25 -22.48
N VAL A 389 1.97 10.08 -22.95
CA VAL A 389 1.88 9.70 -24.36
C VAL A 389 0.83 8.59 -24.52
N PRO A 390 -0.34 8.87 -25.11
CA PRO A 390 -1.35 7.85 -25.35
C PRO A 390 -0.81 6.88 -26.41
N ALA A 391 -0.69 5.60 -26.04
CA ALA A 391 -0.11 4.61 -26.96
C ALA A 391 -0.84 4.49 -28.32
N PRO A 392 -2.20 4.52 -28.39
CA PRO A 392 -2.91 4.49 -29.68
C PRO A 392 -2.57 5.68 -30.59
N ASP A 393 -2.18 6.82 -30.02
CA ASP A 393 -1.90 8.02 -30.81
C ASP A 393 -0.57 7.91 -31.59
N LEU A 394 0.30 6.95 -31.23
CA LEU A 394 1.55 6.69 -31.94
C LEU A 394 1.37 5.78 -33.18
N GLU A 395 0.20 5.17 -33.35
CA GLU A 395 -0.05 4.19 -34.42
C GLU A 395 -0.26 4.85 -35.80
N GLU A 396 0.13 4.14 -36.86
CA GLU A 396 -0.03 4.62 -38.26
C GLU A 396 -1.51 4.83 -38.65
N LYS A 397 -2.44 4.14 -37.99
CA LYS A 397 -3.87 4.39 -38.15
C LYS A 397 -4.22 5.81 -37.74
N THR A 398 -3.76 6.25 -36.57
CA THR A 398 -4.00 7.60 -36.05
C THR A 398 -3.33 8.67 -36.90
N LYS A 399 -2.17 8.39 -37.49
CA LYS A 399 -1.53 9.28 -38.47
C LYS A 399 -2.44 9.58 -39.67
N THR A 400 -3.24 8.60 -40.09
CA THR A 400 -4.16 8.75 -41.22
C THR A 400 -5.49 9.39 -40.78
N GLU A 401 -6.04 9.00 -39.64
CA GLU A 401 -7.35 9.44 -39.16
C GLU A 401 -7.30 10.80 -38.44
N GLN A 402 -6.24 11.07 -37.69
CA GLN A 402 -6.07 12.21 -36.77
C GLN A 402 -4.59 12.66 -36.72
N PRO A 403 -4.05 13.24 -37.81
CA PRO A 403 -2.62 13.58 -37.93
C PRO A 403 -2.10 14.50 -36.82
N ASP A 404 -2.91 15.46 -36.37
CA ASP A 404 -2.53 16.42 -35.32
C ASP A 404 -2.24 15.74 -33.96
N LEU A 405 -3.06 14.76 -33.59
CA LEU A 405 -2.88 14.00 -32.35
C LEU A 405 -1.64 13.11 -32.43
N HIS A 406 -1.44 12.47 -33.58
CA HIS A 406 -0.27 11.66 -33.85
C HIS A 406 1.02 12.48 -33.79
N GLU A 407 1.06 13.65 -34.46
CA GLU A 407 2.22 14.54 -34.40
C GLU A 407 2.51 15.00 -32.97
N LYS A 408 1.47 15.39 -32.21
CA LYS A 408 1.62 15.79 -30.81
C LYS A 408 2.20 14.66 -29.96
N ALA A 409 1.69 13.43 -30.08
CA ALA A 409 2.18 12.27 -29.32
C ALA A 409 3.65 11.97 -29.64
N TRP A 410 4.04 12.01 -30.91
CA TRP A 410 5.43 11.83 -31.32
C TRP A 410 6.35 12.98 -30.85
N ASN A 411 5.87 14.22 -30.86
CA ASN A 411 6.65 15.36 -30.35
C ASN A 411 6.91 15.24 -28.84
N LEU A 412 5.92 14.77 -28.07
CA LEU A 412 6.10 14.47 -26.64
C LEU A 412 7.12 13.35 -26.43
N LEU A 413 7.03 12.26 -27.20
CA LEU A 413 7.95 11.14 -27.11
C LEU A 413 9.40 11.54 -27.44
N LYS A 414 9.60 12.30 -28.53
CA LYS A 414 10.92 12.78 -28.98
C LYS A 414 11.52 13.83 -28.06
N GLY A 415 10.69 14.58 -27.32
CA GLY A 415 11.12 15.60 -26.37
C GLY A 415 11.50 15.05 -24.98
N ALA A 416 11.29 13.76 -24.73
CA ALA A 416 11.58 13.14 -23.45
C ALA A 416 13.03 12.67 -23.33
N ASP A 417 13.58 12.74 -22.12
CA ASP A 417 14.93 12.31 -21.78
C ASP A 417 14.96 10.80 -21.42
N GLY A 418 13.79 10.18 -21.26
CA GLY A 418 13.61 8.75 -21.01
C GLY A 418 12.18 8.29 -21.30
N ILE A 419 12.03 7.01 -21.62
CA ILE A 419 10.76 6.39 -22.00
C ILE A 419 10.44 5.27 -21.01
N LEU A 420 9.21 5.26 -20.51
CA LEU A 420 8.68 4.21 -19.65
C LEU A 420 7.41 3.62 -20.26
N VAL A 421 7.40 2.30 -20.42
CA VAL A 421 6.20 1.53 -20.80
C VAL A 421 5.74 0.72 -19.59
N PRO A 422 4.63 1.12 -18.93
CA PRO A 422 4.14 0.43 -17.75
C PRO A 422 3.43 -0.87 -18.11
N GLY A 423 3.05 -1.63 -17.08
CA GLY A 423 2.19 -2.80 -17.22
C GLY A 423 0.84 -2.46 -17.89
N GLY A 424 0.20 -3.48 -18.45
CA GLY A 424 -1.10 -3.33 -19.09
C GLY A 424 -1.70 -4.67 -19.49
N PHE A 425 -2.90 -4.63 -20.04
CA PHE A 425 -3.63 -5.80 -20.51
C PHE A 425 -4.46 -5.47 -21.75
N GLY A 426 -4.65 -6.50 -22.58
CA GLY A 426 -5.36 -6.41 -23.85
C GLY A 426 -4.52 -5.78 -24.97
N ASP A 427 -5.08 -5.86 -26.17
CA ASP A 427 -4.48 -5.51 -27.48
C ASP A 427 -4.34 -4.00 -27.73
N ARG A 428 -5.19 -3.18 -27.11
CA ARG A 428 -5.27 -1.75 -27.39
C ARG A 428 -3.95 -1.01 -27.08
N GLY A 429 -3.41 -0.34 -28.10
CA GLY A 429 -2.19 0.47 -27.98
C GLY A 429 -0.91 -0.35 -27.92
N VAL A 430 -0.95 -1.66 -28.19
CA VAL A 430 0.24 -2.53 -28.21
C VAL A 430 1.20 -2.09 -29.31
N GLU A 431 0.70 -1.86 -30.53
CA GLU A 431 1.54 -1.45 -31.67
C GLU A 431 2.21 -0.09 -31.43
N GLY A 432 1.50 0.88 -30.85
CA GLY A 432 2.10 2.14 -30.44
C GLY A 432 3.21 2.01 -29.40
N LYS A 433 3.09 1.06 -28.46
CA LYS A 433 4.16 0.76 -27.48
C LYS A 433 5.37 0.10 -28.14
N ILE A 434 5.17 -0.79 -29.13
CA ILE A 434 6.25 -1.39 -29.91
C ILE A 434 7.03 -0.30 -30.64
N LEU A 435 6.34 0.66 -31.27
CA LEU A 435 6.96 1.81 -31.92
C LEU A 435 7.76 2.68 -30.94
N ALA A 436 7.27 2.91 -29.73
CA ALA A 436 7.99 3.65 -28.70
C ALA A 436 9.26 2.92 -28.22
N ALA A 437 9.19 1.60 -28.02
CA ALA A 437 10.37 0.79 -27.66
C ALA A 437 11.42 0.79 -28.78
N LYS A 438 10.98 0.69 -30.05
CA LYS A 438 11.85 0.79 -31.22
C LYS A 438 12.55 2.14 -31.28
N TYR A 439 11.79 3.22 -31.12
CA TYR A 439 12.33 4.57 -31.10
C TYR A 439 13.39 4.73 -29.99
N ALA A 440 13.13 4.22 -28.79
CA ALA A 440 14.09 4.25 -27.69
C ALA A 440 15.40 3.54 -28.06
N ARG A 441 15.30 2.29 -28.55
CA ARG A 441 16.44 1.46 -28.94
C ARG A 441 17.30 2.10 -30.04
N GLU A 442 16.67 2.62 -31.09
CA GLU A 442 17.38 3.17 -32.26
C GLU A 442 18.01 4.54 -31.99
N ASN A 443 17.48 5.31 -31.05
CA ASN A 443 17.96 6.66 -30.73
C ASN A 443 18.76 6.74 -29.42
N ASN A 444 19.08 5.59 -28.81
CA ASN A 444 19.81 5.51 -27.54
C ASN A 444 19.13 6.28 -26.38
N ILE A 445 17.79 6.29 -26.34
CA ILE A 445 17.03 6.97 -25.28
C ILE A 445 16.76 5.97 -24.14
N PRO A 446 17.11 6.29 -22.88
CA PRO A 446 16.85 5.43 -21.73
C PRO A 446 15.43 4.86 -21.70
N PHE A 447 15.31 3.54 -21.57
CA PHE A 447 14.05 2.80 -21.64
C PHE A 447 13.87 1.89 -20.43
N LEU A 448 12.67 1.93 -19.84
CA LEU A 448 12.21 0.97 -18.84
C LEU A 448 10.87 0.34 -19.25
N GLY A 449 10.88 -0.97 -19.47
CA GLY A 449 9.68 -1.77 -19.68
C GLY A 449 9.26 -2.51 -18.41
N ILE A 450 8.02 -2.34 -17.95
CA ILE A 450 7.49 -3.01 -16.75
C ILE A 450 6.41 -4.01 -17.15
N CYS A 451 6.56 -5.26 -16.76
CA CYS A 451 5.62 -6.35 -17.03
C CYS A 451 5.34 -6.44 -18.54
N LEU A 452 4.17 -5.95 -19.01
CA LEU A 452 3.88 -5.82 -20.43
C LEU A 452 4.98 -5.05 -21.18
N GLY A 453 5.57 -4.00 -20.61
CA GLY A 453 6.65 -3.25 -21.25
C GLY A 453 7.89 -4.09 -21.56
N MET A 454 8.22 -5.08 -20.73
CA MET A 454 9.29 -6.04 -21.02
C MET A 454 8.92 -6.93 -22.22
N GLN A 455 7.67 -7.41 -22.25
CA GLN A 455 7.16 -8.23 -23.35
C GLN A 455 7.16 -7.46 -24.68
N ILE A 456 6.79 -6.18 -24.66
CA ILE A 456 6.85 -5.29 -25.82
C ILE A 456 8.29 -5.15 -26.33
N ALA A 457 9.28 -5.01 -25.44
CA ALA A 457 10.68 -4.92 -25.84
C ALA A 457 11.17 -6.20 -26.55
N VAL A 458 10.75 -7.38 -26.07
CA VAL A 458 11.06 -8.66 -26.73
C VAL A 458 10.42 -8.73 -28.12
N ILE A 459 9.14 -8.36 -28.24
CA ILE A 459 8.43 -8.36 -29.53
C ILE A 459 9.09 -7.39 -30.51
N GLU A 460 9.48 -6.20 -30.05
CA GLU A 460 10.16 -5.20 -30.88
C GLU A 460 11.48 -5.73 -31.44
N VAL A 461 12.33 -6.34 -30.62
CA VAL A 461 13.61 -6.89 -31.06
C VAL A 461 13.40 -8.05 -32.04
N ALA A 462 12.42 -8.92 -31.78
CA ALA A 462 12.09 -10.00 -32.71
C ALA A 462 11.65 -9.48 -34.08
N ARG A 463 10.81 -8.45 -34.13
CA ARG A 463 10.36 -7.84 -35.40
C ARG A 463 11.46 -7.07 -36.11
N SER A 464 12.16 -6.18 -35.40
CA SER A 464 13.11 -5.24 -35.99
C SER A 464 14.48 -5.84 -36.28
N VAL A 465 15.00 -6.69 -35.39
CA VAL A 465 16.38 -7.19 -35.44
C VAL A 465 16.45 -8.61 -36.01
N LEU A 466 15.53 -9.49 -35.62
CA LEU A 466 15.45 -10.85 -36.16
C LEU A 466 14.63 -10.95 -37.46
N HIS A 467 13.99 -9.85 -37.88
CA HIS A 467 13.14 -9.76 -39.07
C HIS A 467 11.94 -10.73 -39.06
N LEU A 468 11.44 -11.07 -37.87
CA LEU A 468 10.24 -11.88 -37.67
C LEU A 468 9.01 -10.96 -37.63
N GLU A 469 8.53 -10.50 -38.79
CA GLU A 469 7.51 -9.44 -38.87
C GLU A 469 6.20 -9.77 -38.14
N ASP A 470 5.79 -11.04 -38.13
CA ASP A 470 4.57 -11.49 -37.45
C ASP A 470 4.79 -11.90 -35.99
N ALA A 471 6.01 -11.73 -35.45
CA ALA A 471 6.32 -12.02 -34.05
C ALA A 471 5.36 -11.28 -33.10
N ASN A 472 4.71 -12.01 -32.21
CA ASN A 472 3.74 -11.44 -31.31
C ASN A 472 3.55 -12.24 -30.01
N SER A 473 2.77 -11.68 -29.09
CA SER A 473 2.22 -12.40 -27.94
C SER A 473 0.99 -13.20 -28.32
N THR A 474 0.89 -14.40 -27.79
CA THR A 474 -0.33 -15.22 -27.85
C THR A 474 -1.52 -14.60 -27.11
N GLU A 475 -1.31 -13.56 -26.30
CA GLU A 475 -2.39 -12.74 -25.75
C GLU A 475 -3.09 -11.90 -26.83
N PHE A 476 -2.32 -11.34 -27.76
CA PHE A 476 -2.81 -10.36 -28.75
C PHE A 476 -3.11 -11.02 -30.09
N ASP A 477 -2.27 -11.95 -30.51
CA ASP A 477 -2.45 -12.74 -31.72
C ASP A 477 -2.15 -14.21 -31.44
N ALA A 478 -3.21 -15.00 -31.25
CA ALA A 478 -3.10 -16.43 -31.03
C ALA A 478 -2.67 -17.23 -32.28
N LYS A 479 -2.62 -16.59 -33.47
CA LYS A 479 -2.31 -17.25 -34.75
C LYS A 479 -0.91 -16.91 -35.28
N THR A 480 -0.13 -16.10 -34.57
CA THR A 480 1.26 -15.77 -34.95
C THR A 480 2.07 -17.05 -35.19
N SER A 481 2.90 -17.05 -36.24
CA SER A 481 3.81 -18.17 -36.50
C SER A 481 5.09 -18.09 -35.65
N HIS A 482 5.37 -16.92 -35.06
CA HIS A 482 6.51 -16.67 -34.18
C HIS A 482 6.06 -16.17 -32.79
N PRO A 483 5.48 -17.04 -31.94
CA PRO A 483 4.98 -16.67 -30.63
C PRO A 483 6.14 -16.37 -29.68
N CYS A 484 6.50 -15.09 -29.55
CA CYS A 484 7.57 -14.61 -28.68
C CYS A 484 7.18 -14.65 -27.21
N ILE A 485 5.89 -14.42 -26.93
CA ILE A 485 5.33 -14.37 -25.59
C ILE A 485 4.18 -15.38 -25.51
N ILE A 486 4.29 -16.33 -24.59
CA ILE A 486 3.37 -17.47 -24.48
C ILE A 486 2.66 -17.49 -23.13
N PHE A 487 1.44 -18.02 -23.12
CA PHE A 487 0.71 -18.27 -21.89
C PHE A 487 1.39 -19.39 -21.09
N MET A 488 2.00 -19.05 -19.96
CA MET A 488 2.74 -19.99 -19.11
C MET A 488 2.35 -19.79 -17.63
N PRO A 489 1.11 -20.12 -17.26
CA PRO A 489 0.60 -19.89 -15.90
C PRO A 489 1.33 -20.74 -14.86
N GLU A 490 1.25 -20.34 -13.59
CA GLU A 490 1.68 -21.18 -12.49
C GLU A 490 0.69 -22.32 -12.26
N GLY A 491 1.21 -23.54 -12.09
CA GLY A 491 0.41 -24.66 -11.61
C GLY A 491 0.16 -24.50 -10.11
N SER A 492 -1.10 -24.54 -9.68
CA SER A 492 -1.45 -24.54 -8.26
C SER A 492 -1.84 -25.95 -7.80
N LYS A 493 -1.34 -26.36 -6.64
CA LYS A 493 -1.80 -27.60 -5.97
C LYS A 493 -3.16 -27.43 -5.29
N THR A 494 -3.59 -26.18 -5.05
CA THR A 494 -4.81 -25.84 -4.31
C THR A 494 -5.94 -25.34 -5.22
N HIS A 495 -5.60 -24.80 -6.39
CA HIS A 495 -6.57 -24.30 -7.37
C HIS A 495 -6.41 -25.08 -8.69
N MET A 496 -7.50 -25.66 -9.19
CA MET A 496 -7.50 -26.29 -10.52
C MET A 496 -7.50 -25.21 -11.61
N GLY A 497 -6.64 -25.37 -12.62
CA GLY A 497 -6.48 -24.43 -13.73
C GLY A 497 -5.13 -23.70 -13.73
N GLY A 498 -4.90 -22.85 -14.74
CA GLY A 498 -3.70 -22.01 -14.84
C GLY A 498 -3.82 -20.78 -13.96
N THR A 499 -3.09 -20.73 -12.84
CA THR A 499 -3.10 -19.59 -11.93
C THR A 499 -2.15 -18.48 -12.39
N MET A 500 -2.48 -17.23 -12.05
CA MET A 500 -1.63 -16.07 -12.32
C MET A 500 -0.35 -16.15 -11.47
N ARG A 501 0.80 -15.75 -12.03
CA ARG A 501 2.02 -15.54 -11.26
C ARG A 501 1.84 -14.26 -10.44
N LEU A 502 1.70 -14.42 -9.12
CA LEU A 502 1.21 -13.37 -8.23
C LEU A 502 1.98 -13.33 -6.90
N GLY A 503 2.30 -12.12 -6.44
CA GLY A 503 2.99 -11.87 -5.17
C GLY A 503 4.51 -11.89 -5.30
N SER A 504 5.21 -11.97 -4.17
CA SER A 504 6.68 -11.95 -4.16
C SER A 504 7.23 -13.27 -4.75
N ARG A 505 8.16 -13.16 -5.69
CA ARG A 505 8.93 -14.28 -6.22
C ARG A 505 10.40 -13.89 -6.26
N ARG A 506 11.26 -14.91 -6.20
CA ARG A 506 12.70 -14.74 -6.28
C ARG A 506 13.14 -14.71 -7.74
N THR A 507 13.94 -13.71 -8.06
CA THR A 507 14.65 -13.57 -9.32
C THR A 507 16.14 -13.64 -9.03
N ILE A 508 16.81 -14.62 -9.64
CA ILE A 508 18.24 -14.88 -9.49
C ILE A 508 18.97 -14.20 -10.65
N PHE A 509 20.03 -13.47 -10.34
CA PHE A 509 20.90 -12.90 -11.37
C PHE A 509 21.87 -13.98 -11.88
N GLU A 510 21.92 -14.14 -13.19
CA GLU A 510 22.87 -15.06 -13.84
C GLU A 510 24.28 -14.46 -13.85
N GLU A 511 24.37 -13.13 -13.98
CA GLU A 511 25.62 -12.37 -14.00
C GLU A 511 25.55 -11.17 -13.05
N LEU A 512 26.51 -11.03 -12.14
CA LEU A 512 26.57 -9.90 -11.20
C LEU A 512 27.10 -8.60 -11.81
N ASP A 513 27.79 -8.69 -12.95
CA ASP A 513 28.37 -7.53 -13.63
C ASP A 513 27.34 -6.78 -14.52
N CYS A 514 26.09 -7.27 -14.58
CA CYS A 514 25.01 -6.59 -15.30
C CYS A 514 24.59 -5.29 -14.62
N LEU A 515 23.93 -4.41 -15.39
CA LEU A 515 23.56 -3.08 -14.93
C LEU A 515 22.55 -3.15 -13.78
N THR A 516 21.55 -4.01 -13.90
CA THR A 516 20.48 -4.17 -12.93
C THR A 516 21.00 -4.74 -11.61
N ALA A 517 21.86 -5.76 -11.64
CA ALA A 517 22.48 -6.30 -10.42
C ALA A 517 23.27 -5.22 -9.67
N LYS A 518 24.06 -4.39 -10.38
CA LYS A 518 24.79 -3.26 -9.79
C LYS A 518 23.84 -2.23 -9.15
N LEU A 519 22.72 -1.91 -9.78
CA LEU A 519 21.70 -1.01 -9.22
C LEU A 519 21.05 -1.58 -7.95
N TYR A 520 20.89 -2.90 -7.87
CA TYR A 520 20.47 -3.59 -6.64
C TYR A 520 21.60 -3.81 -5.62
N GLY A 521 22.79 -3.24 -5.86
CA GLY A 521 23.93 -3.33 -4.94
C GLY A 521 24.75 -4.62 -5.08
N GLY A 522 24.73 -5.29 -6.23
CA GLY A 522 25.53 -6.49 -6.50
C GLY A 522 25.05 -7.75 -5.77
N VAL A 523 23.77 -7.80 -5.38
CA VAL A 523 23.15 -8.98 -4.78
C VAL A 523 22.94 -10.08 -5.81
N SER A 524 23.00 -11.34 -5.38
CA SER A 524 22.82 -12.51 -6.27
C SER A 524 21.37 -12.83 -6.61
N PHE A 525 20.42 -12.32 -5.84
CA PHE A 525 18.99 -12.45 -6.11
C PHE A 525 18.24 -11.25 -5.53
N VAL A 526 17.05 -11.02 -6.07
CA VAL A 526 16.07 -10.07 -5.55
C VAL A 526 14.73 -10.75 -5.43
N ASP A 527 13.95 -10.36 -4.43
CA ASP A 527 12.57 -10.80 -4.30
C ASP A 527 11.69 -9.63 -4.73
N GLU A 528 10.88 -9.80 -5.76
CA GLU A 528 10.02 -8.74 -6.33
C GLU A 528 8.60 -9.22 -6.57
N ARG A 529 7.65 -8.28 -6.71
CA ARG A 529 6.22 -8.61 -6.82
C ARG A 529 5.79 -8.78 -8.27
N HIS A 530 5.13 -9.88 -8.57
CA HIS A 530 4.61 -10.18 -9.90
C HIS A 530 3.09 -10.13 -9.94
N ARG A 531 2.55 -9.80 -11.11
CA ARG A 531 1.12 -9.85 -11.43
C ARG A 531 0.93 -10.02 -12.94
N HIS A 532 1.15 -11.23 -13.45
CA HIS A 532 1.05 -11.51 -14.88
C HIS A 532 0.82 -13.01 -15.16
N ARG A 533 0.58 -13.34 -16.44
CA ARG A 533 0.22 -14.70 -16.90
C ARG A 533 1.06 -15.20 -18.08
N TYR A 534 1.78 -14.30 -18.72
CA TYR A 534 2.45 -14.55 -19.99
C TYR A 534 3.95 -14.37 -19.79
N GLU A 535 4.74 -15.25 -20.39
CA GLU A 535 6.19 -15.32 -20.24
C GLU A 535 6.85 -15.30 -21.62
N VAL A 536 8.14 -14.96 -21.66
CA VAL A 536 8.95 -15.14 -22.88
C VAL A 536 8.99 -16.62 -23.26
N ASN A 537 8.80 -16.91 -24.54
CA ASN A 537 8.85 -18.27 -25.06
C ASN A 537 10.27 -18.85 -24.90
N PRO A 538 10.46 -19.93 -24.13
CA PRO A 538 11.78 -20.50 -23.91
C PRO A 538 12.49 -20.92 -25.19
N ASP A 539 11.74 -21.34 -26.21
CA ASP A 539 12.30 -21.81 -27.47
C ASP A 539 12.98 -20.68 -28.27
N MET A 540 12.61 -19.42 -28.02
CA MET A 540 13.14 -18.25 -28.72
C MET A 540 14.29 -17.55 -27.98
N ILE A 541 14.60 -17.94 -26.74
CA ILE A 541 15.63 -17.28 -25.91
C ILE A 541 16.97 -17.21 -26.63
N VAL A 542 17.41 -18.34 -27.19
CA VAL A 542 18.74 -18.45 -27.83
C VAL A 542 18.86 -17.51 -29.04
N GLU A 543 17.77 -17.30 -29.78
CA GLU A 543 17.75 -16.39 -30.93
C GLU A 543 17.74 -14.93 -30.48
N LEU A 544 16.96 -14.61 -29.43
CA LEU A 544 16.90 -13.28 -28.84
C LEU A 544 18.24 -12.85 -28.22
N GLU A 545 18.94 -13.77 -27.53
CA GLU A 545 20.27 -13.50 -26.98
C GLU A 545 21.30 -13.23 -28.09
N LYS A 546 21.23 -13.98 -29.21
CA LYS A 546 22.07 -13.71 -30.39
C LYS A 546 21.75 -12.37 -31.05
N ALA A 547 20.52 -11.88 -30.95
CA ALA A 547 20.13 -10.54 -31.39
C ALA A 547 20.63 -9.42 -30.46
N GLY A 548 21.29 -9.76 -29.34
CA GLY A 548 21.88 -8.82 -28.39
C GLY A 548 21.04 -8.58 -27.13
N LEU A 549 19.86 -9.20 -27.01
CA LEU A 549 18.98 -9.08 -25.85
C LEU A 549 19.42 -10.05 -24.75
N ALA A 550 20.13 -9.56 -23.74
CA ALA A 550 20.65 -10.41 -22.66
C ALA A 550 19.59 -10.62 -21.57
N PHE A 551 19.29 -11.88 -21.23
CA PHE A 551 18.44 -12.21 -20.09
C PHE A 551 19.28 -12.42 -18.83
N VAL A 552 19.40 -11.36 -18.03
CA VAL A 552 20.32 -11.31 -16.88
C VAL A 552 19.70 -11.81 -15.58
N GLY A 553 18.36 -11.93 -15.52
CA GLY A 553 17.62 -12.40 -14.35
C GLY A 553 16.61 -13.47 -14.71
N LYS A 554 16.61 -14.56 -13.95
CA LYS A 554 15.74 -15.73 -14.15
C LYS A 554 15.00 -16.11 -12.88
N ASP A 555 13.90 -16.83 -13.02
CA ASP A 555 13.23 -17.44 -11.88
C ASP A 555 14.04 -18.59 -11.28
N GLU A 556 13.62 -19.12 -10.13
CA GLU A 556 14.30 -20.23 -9.45
C GLU A 556 14.37 -21.52 -10.29
N THR A 557 13.47 -21.68 -11.28
CA THR A 557 13.49 -22.84 -12.18
C THR A 557 14.42 -22.65 -13.38
N GLY A 558 14.89 -21.43 -13.62
CA GLY A 558 15.68 -21.04 -14.79
C GLY A 558 14.91 -21.06 -16.11
N LYS A 559 13.58 -21.26 -16.07
CA LYS A 559 12.74 -21.37 -17.27
C LYS A 559 12.13 -20.04 -17.69
N ARG A 560 11.90 -19.14 -16.73
CA ARG A 560 11.25 -17.85 -16.97
C ARG A 560 12.29 -16.76 -16.89
N MET A 561 12.29 -15.91 -17.91
CA MET A 561 13.15 -14.75 -18.00
C MET A 561 12.46 -13.56 -17.35
N GLU A 562 13.07 -12.99 -16.33
CA GLU A 562 12.45 -11.98 -15.46
C GLU A 562 13.06 -10.58 -15.68
N ILE A 563 14.30 -10.52 -16.17
CA ILE A 563 15.03 -9.27 -16.43
C ILE A 563 15.76 -9.39 -17.77
N LEU A 564 15.54 -8.42 -18.66
CA LEU A 564 16.30 -8.25 -19.89
C LEU A 564 17.09 -6.94 -19.89
N GLU A 565 18.23 -6.95 -20.57
CA GLU A 565 19.09 -5.79 -20.81
C GLU A 565 19.61 -5.80 -22.25
N LEU A 566 19.75 -4.62 -22.86
CA LEU A 566 20.48 -4.44 -24.11
C LEU A 566 21.84 -3.80 -23.82
N ARG A 567 22.91 -4.61 -23.82
CA ARG A 567 24.26 -4.21 -23.37
C ARG A 567 24.88 -3.05 -24.16
N THR A 568 24.48 -2.86 -25.42
CA THR A 568 25.00 -1.80 -26.29
C THR A 568 24.32 -0.45 -26.07
N HIS A 569 23.27 -0.39 -25.26
CA HIS A 569 22.44 0.79 -25.05
C HIS A 569 22.69 1.40 -23.66
N PRO A 570 22.67 2.74 -23.49
CA PRO A 570 22.99 3.40 -22.22
C PRO A 570 22.12 2.92 -21.04
N TYR A 571 20.81 2.76 -21.28
CA TYR A 571 19.90 2.12 -20.33
C TYR A 571 18.69 1.55 -21.08
N PHE A 572 18.63 0.24 -21.26
CA PHE A 572 17.47 -0.42 -21.86
C PHE A 572 17.19 -1.67 -21.04
N VAL A 573 16.27 -1.52 -20.09
CA VAL A 573 15.95 -2.55 -19.10
C VAL A 573 14.48 -2.89 -19.21
N GLY A 574 14.18 -4.19 -19.25
CA GLY A 574 12.82 -4.71 -19.15
C GLY A 574 12.74 -5.64 -17.95
N VAL A 575 11.73 -5.48 -17.12
CA VAL A 575 11.48 -6.34 -15.96
C VAL A 575 10.06 -6.88 -16.01
N GLN A 576 9.91 -8.15 -15.65
CA GLN A 576 8.62 -8.82 -15.67
C GLN A 576 7.83 -8.60 -14.37
N PHE A 577 8.53 -8.35 -13.26
CA PHE A 577 7.92 -7.89 -12.00
C PHE A 577 7.52 -6.42 -12.05
N HIS A 578 6.84 -5.97 -11.01
CA HIS A 578 6.40 -4.59 -10.78
C HIS A 578 7.30 -3.91 -9.73
N PRO A 579 8.42 -3.27 -10.15
CA PRO A 579 9.37 -2.60 -9.25
C PRO A 579 8.76 -1.44 -8.44
N GLU A 580 7.61 -0.91 -8.87
CA GLU A 580 6.94 0.25 -8.28
C GLU A 580 6.35 -0.01 -6.90
N TYR A 581 5.98 -1.26 -6.60
CA TYR A 581 5.33 -1.63 -5.33
C TYR A 581 6.32 -1.61 -4.15
N LYS A 582 7.60 -1.93 -4.40
CA LYS A 582 8.65 -1.95 -3.37
C LYS A 582 9.41 -0.63 -3.23
N SER A 583 9.13 0.37 -4.08
CA SER A 583 9.73 1.70 -3.94
C SER A 583 9.31 2.38 -2.62
N ARG A 584 10.26 2.99 -1.91
CA ARG A 584 10.03 3.77 -0.67
C ARG A 584 10.67 5.16 -0.79
N PRO A 585 10.18 6.20 -0.07
CA PRO A 585 10.75 7.55 -0.13
C PRO A 585 12.26 7.64 0.18
N GLY A 586 12.77 6.79 1.07
CA GLY A 586 14.21 6.72 1.40
C GLY A 586 14.97 5.57 0.71
N LYS A 587 14.27 4.71 -0.05
CA LYS A 587 14.82 3.55 -0.75
C LYS A 587 14.13 3.46 -2.12
N PRO A 588 14.53 4.29 -3.09
CA PRO A 588 13.92 4.27 -4.42
C PRO A 588 14.14 2.90 -5.07
N SER A 589 13.19 2.47 -5.87
CA SER A 589 13.30 1.21 -6.60
C SER A 589 14.42 1.28 -7.64
N ALA A 590 15.25 0.24 -7.70
CA ALA A 590 16.50 0.22 -8.48
C ALA A 590 16.29 0.44 -9.99
N PRO A 591 15.32 -0.20 -10.67
CA PRO A 591 15.05 0.08 -12.09
C PRO A 591 14.57 1.51 -12.36
N PHE A 592 13.84 2.12 -11.42
CA PHE A 592 13.42 3.52 -11.55
C PHE A 592 14.58 4.49 -11.32
N LEU A 593 15.43 4.20 -10.33
CA LEU A 593 16.65 4.97 -10.09
C LEU A 593 17.57 4.93 -11.31
N GLY A 594 17.77 3.74 -11.89
CA GLY A 594 18.55 3.56 -13.12
C GLY A 594 18.01 4.38 -14.29
N LEU A 595 16.69 4.35 -14.53
CA LEU A 595 16.07 5.13 -15.60
C LEU A 595 16.31 6.63 -15.42
N ILE A 596 16.00 7.19 -14.24
CA ILE A 596 16.18 8.62 -13.99
C ILE A 596 17.66 9.02 -14.05
N ALA A 597 18.55 8.20 -13.49
CA ALA A 597 19.98 8.42 -13.53
C ALA A 597 20.51 8.45 -14.97
N ALA A 598 20.06 7.53 -15.82
CA ALA A 598 20.43 7.50 -17.23
C ALA A 598 19.89 8.72 -17.98
N SER A 599 18.62 9.07 -17.78
CA SER A 599 17.98 10.25 -18.40
C SER A 599 18.58 11.59 -17.98
N SER A 600 19.28 11.63 -16.84
CA SER A 600 19.95 12.83 -16.33
C SER A 600 21.47 12.82 -16.50
N GLY A 601 22.04 11.79 -17.13
CA GLY A 601 23.49 11.63 -17.30
C GLY A 601 24.27 11.34 -16.00
N GLN A 602 23.58 10.85 -14.96
CA GLN A 602 24.14 10.58 -13.63
C GLN A 602 24.34 9.08 -13.35
N LEU A 603 24.11 8.20 -14.32
CA LEU A 603 24.14 6.74 -14.13
C LEU A 603 25.48 6.24 -13.58
N ASP A 604 26.60 6.62 -14.20
CA ASP A 604 27.93 6.18 -13.75
C ASP A 604 28.25 6.64 -12.33
N THR A 605 27.88 7.88 -11.99
CA THR A 605 28.05 8.45 -10.65
C THR A 605 27.27 7.65 -9.61
N ILE A 606 26.03 7.26 -9.93
CA ILE A 606 25.18 6.47 -9.03
C ILE A 606 25.72 5.04 -8.87
N LEU A 607 26.13 4.39 -9.96
CA LEU A 607 26.71 3.05 -9.89
C LEU A 607 27.99 3.02 -9.06
N HIS A 608 28.85 4.02 -9.21
CA HIS A 608 30.07 4.15 -8.42
C HIS A 608 29.76 4.36 -6.93
N LYS A 609 28.78 5.22 -6.60
CA LYS A 609 28.33 5.45 -5.23
C LYS A 609 27.82 4.16 -4.56
N LEU A 610 26.96 3.41 -5.24
CA LEU A 610 26.42 2.14 -4.72
C LEU A 610 27.54 1.10 -4.49
N THR A 611 28.52 1.05 -5.39
CA THR A 611 29.66 0.14 -5.26
C THR A 611 30.54 0.49 -4.05
N GLN A 612 30.83 1.78 -3.83
CA GLN A 612 31.62 2.24 -2.68
C GLN A 612 30.91 2.01 -1.34
N GLU A 613 29.61 2.28 -1.28
CA GLU A 613 28.80 2.05 -0.09
C GLU A 613 28.82 0.56 0.32
N ASN A 614 28.68 -0.35 -0.64
CA ASN A 614 28.75 -1.80 -0.39
C ASN A 614 30.12 -2.27 0.08
N GLN A 615 31.21 -1.74 -0.49
CA GLN A 615 32.57 -2.04 -0.02
C GLN A 615 32.79 -1.54 1.42
N SER A 616 32.26 -0.37 1.78
CA SER A 616 32.35 0.17 3.13
C SER A 616 31.62 -0.70 4.17
N ILE A 617 30.48 -1.28 3.78
CA ILE A 617 29.68 -2.18 4.63
C ILE A 617 30.39 -3.53 4.79
N ALA A 618 30.90 -4.11 3.69
CA ALA A 618 31.67 -5.36 3.72
C ALA A 618 32.92 -5.25 4.61
N ASN A 619 33.61 -4.11 4.56
CA ASN A 619 34.78 -3.83 5.38
C ASN A 619 34.44 -3.63 6.88
N LYS A 620 33.28 -3.01 7.19
CA LYS A 620 32.80 -2.93 8.58
C LYS A 620 32.42 -4.30 9.14
N ALA A 621 31.80 -5.16 8.33
CA ALA A 621 31.41 -6.52 8.73
C ALA A 621 32.62 -7.44 8.99
N THR A 622 33.73 -7.25 8.28
CA THR A 622 34.98 -8.03 8.49
C THR A 622 35.82 -7.54 9.67
N SER A 623 35.66 -6.28 10.11
CA SER A 623 36.37 -5.73 11.27
C SER A 623 35.78 -6.13 12.63
N ASN A 624 34.50 -6.49 12.68
CA ASN A 624 33.82 -6.98 13.88
C ASN A 624 33.55 -8.48 13.73
N ASN A 625 34.34 -9.34 14.38
CA ASN A 625 34.15 -10.79 14.46
C ASN A 625 32.79 -11.14 15.13
N MET A 626 31.68 -10.97 14.41
CA MET A 626 30.36 -11.46 14.78
C MET A 626 30.00 -12.64 13.89
N SER A 627 29.72 -13.78 14.53
CA SER A 627 29.19 -14.99 13.90
C SER A 627 27.95 -14.67 13.07
N ILE A 628 27.96 -15.11 11.81
CA ILE A 628 26.90 -14.89 10.83
C ILE A 628 25.62 -15.61 11.28
N SER A 629 24.69 -14.86 11.88
CA SER A 629 23.26 -15.08 11.67
C SER A 629 22.85 -14.29 10.44
N LYS A 630 22.34 -14.97 9.41
CA LYS A 630 21.87 -14.36 8.15
C LYS A 630 20.97 -13.14 8.44
N PRO A 631 21.29 -11.93 7.94
CA PRO A 631 20.33 -10.85 7.93
C PRO A 631 19.39 -11.03 6.75
N SER A 632 18.15 -11.46 7.01
CA SER A 632 17.04 -11.35 6.08
C SER A 632 16.44 -9.95 6.18
N GLY A 633 17.00 -8.97 5.46
CA GLY A 633 16.47 -7.62 5.46
C GLY A 633 17.28 -6.69 4.57
N TYR A 634 16.60 -5.96 3.68
CA TYR A 634 17.17 -4.91 2.84
C TYR A 634 17.77 -3.81 3.74
N TYR A 635 19.10 -3.71 3.73
CA TYR A 635 19.88 -2.75 4.52
C TYR A 635 20.10 -1.44 3.74
N ASN A 636 20.06 -0.31 4.44
CA ASN A 636 20.14 1.05 3.88
C ASN A 636 21.61 1.52 3.80
N PRO A 637 22.15 1.87 2.61
CA PRO A 637 23.47 2.47 2.52
C PRO A 637 23.47 4.01 2.67
N TYR A 638 22.31 4.68 2.67
CA TYR A 638 22.21 6.13 2.83
C TYR A 638 22.16 6.58 4.30
N MET A 639 23.23 6.28 5.04
CA MET A 639 23.53 6.98 6.29
C MET A 639 25.04 7.15 6.37
N HIS A 640 25.52 8.37 6.12
CA HIS A 640 26.66 9.03 6.79
C HIS A 640 27.22 10.15 5.89
N THR A 641 26.84 11.39 6.18
CA THR A 641 27.75 12.54 6.02
C THR A 641 27.54 13.49 7.20
N ASN A 642 28.50 13.50 8.13
CA ASN A 642 28.61 14.54 9.16
C ASN A 642 29.20 15.80 8.50
N GLY A 643 28.47 16.91 8.56
CA GLY A 643 28.94 18.21 8.10
C GLY A 643 28.65 19.29 9.13
N ASN A 644 29.60 19.52 10.04
CA ASN A 644 29.65 20.73 10.86
C ASN A 644 29.97 21.94 9.96
N GLY A 645 29.05 22.91 9.90
CA GLY A 645 29.29 24.20 9.24
C GLY A 645 28.39 25.26 9.84
N LEU A 646 28.99 26.24 10.53
CA LEU A 646 28.32 27.33 11.22
C LEU A 646 27.48 28.21 10.28
N LEU A 647 26.28 28.57 10.75
CA LEU A 647 25.40 29.59 10.17
C LEU A 647 25.89 31.01 10.51
N LYS A 648 25.81 31.92 9.53
CA LYS A 648 25.65 33.37 9.74
C LYS A 648 24.78 33.98 8.63
N ASP A 649 23.76 34.74 9.08
CA ASP A 649 22.92 35.76 8.41
C ASP A 649 22.27 35.42 7.04
N GLY A 650 20.99 35.68 6.74
CA GLY A 650 20.01 36.59 7.31
C GLY A 650 19.42 37.49 6.21
N SER A 651 18.40 37.03 5.47
CA SER A 651 17.33 37.86 4.86
C SER A 651 16.42 37.02 3.93
N MET A 652 15.14 36.91 4.27
CA MET A 652 14.10 36.30 3.43
C MET A 652 13.45 37.34 2.50
N THR A 653 13.26 36.98 1.23
CA THR A 653 12.28 37.62 0.33
C THR A 653 11.51 36.56 -0.45
N PRO A 654 10.19 36.69 -0.65
CA PRO A 654 9.37 35.63 -1.22
C PRO A 654 9.31 35.75 -2.75
N LYS A 655 9.70 34.70 -3.48
CA LYS A 655 9.27 34.52 -4.88
C LYS A 655 8.94 33.05 -5.11
N GLY A 656 7.67 32.81 -5.39
CA GLY A 656 7.15 31.49 -5.73
C GLY A 656 7.52 31.06 -7.14
N ASN A 657 7.43 29.74 -7.35
CA ASN A 657 6.78 29.14 -8.52
C ASN A 657 6.65 27.63 -8.26
N GLY A 658 5.45 27.26 -7.81
CA GLY A 658 4.98 25.88 -7.78
C GLY A 658 4.61 25.39 -9.17
N ILE A 659 4.71 24.08 -9.33
CA ILE A 659 4.09 23.19 -10.32
C ILE A 659 3.05 23.86 -11.23
N HIS A 660 3.36 23.97 -12.53
CA HIS A 660 2.38 24.33 -13.56
C HIS A 660 1.80 23.05 -14.17
N LEU A 661 0.61 22.67 -13.70
CA LEU A 661 -0.30 21.80 -14.46
C LEU A 661 -1.10 22.72 -15.39
N LYS A 662 -0.92 22.58 -16.70
CA LYS A 662 -1.84 23.20 -17.68
C LYS A 662 -3.03 22.26 -17.87
N GLY A 663 -4.19 22.70 -17.39
CA GLY A 663 -5.48 22.20 -17.84
C GLY A 663 -6.14 21.19 -16.91
N GLU A 664 -7.22 21.65 -16.29
CA GLU A 664 -8.32 20.90 -15.67
C GLU A 664 -8.08 20.27 -14.29
N ALA A 665 -9.10 20.47 -13.46
CA ALA A 665 -9.09 20.28 -12.02
C ALA A 665 -9.12 18.80 -11.63
N ALA A 666 -8.02 18.32 -11.04
CA ALA A 666 -8.00 17.10 -10.24
C ALA A 666 -7.06 17.31 -9.05
N GLY A 667 -7.59 17.97 -8.01
CA GLY A 667 -6.98 17.95 -6.69
C GLY A 667 -7.33 16.64 -6.01
N LEU A 668 -6.46 15.64 -6.12
CA LEU A 668 -6.51 14.41 -5.31
C LEU A 668 -5.08 14.01 -4.92
N ALA A 669 -4.75 14.29 -3.66
CA ALA A 669 -3.68 13.69 -2.87
C ALA A 669 -4.03 13.80 -1.38
#